data_AF-Q2Q0C4-F1
#
_entry.id   AF-Q2Q0C4-F1
#
_cell.length_a   1.000
_cell.length_b   1.000
_cell.length_c   1.000
_cell.angle_alpha   90.00
_cell.angle_beta   90.00
_cell.angle_gamma   90.00
#
_symmetry.space_group_name_H-M   'P 1'
#
loop_
_entity.id
_entity.type
_entity.pdbx_description
1 polymer ?
#
loop_
_entity_poly.entity_id
_entity_poly.type
_entity_poly.pdbx_seq_one_letter_code
_entity_poly.pdbx_strand_id
1 'polypeptide(L)'
;MVTDDDSGGDRTPPFQIQNLEDLGFDEDAFDIEFDALSASELEQIQDKVSLALLLRKRIQPFLSSIEIQEMNQDLANPLNAEMVESRFLQWAATNAPWAPGYFRWYQAWSENEDILSQYWDIIERCAKLDESSWTSLDLLLPLLSESANYPRILSELARLVDDEERQRMLLEKAVHQLQDKGYTIEFSSLKIIDQFDKVEETQAYSNQIDLLKLDIQSSILPYDPILADTFMKRIAELIETPSVEITTLQKNVKTISEHLETRLEEMNALIDKWHREGFSYHERLRILPEELLEWEHLLPEIEQQYHRHAGAYERWKEISKLWDYADASIDQLAGRLEHTDAFLDKIESLEQQWTEKELQGASLIERWEQLGFDMDIWRYKITQDPRQGLSELNQRLPAYQRANDLLENMLKIDTSLGGEEDVERRTSILRTMDLETDVLDEMQQWLEKKTLRNTRHRRLLQSEWEQAVREGKAKSGATFSDLRSFEIALASIEHQSRDRISNNTISNAISRTNAELLRLESRGWNITELLHLQEKESESFFKQFVQSMEAVTRIGPIQRRIAALDWRRDVGRADAVSYQIRDPLELVRIEQQIPALIRHLAERDIEDEDYTYSAWLPEQRPVLLPMEQSVIQKIPAKVQPNSTLEEAHEAMLEAMDDHFEPTTEVDDDVKVVETAEIIQTPIKVPKETKTALEEIKTVAHVEQKEQAQPMKSPTREVDVSSYEHLLHVLGLTTEANALAGTGDVSNLRRALASHVGVEPRDIRVDRLLRLVLRLLPQNDSNDSNRSQMIDSIGNVVPKYNQWVRMRLEARHMGASGDFFEDAARLGMALNRTPGPGVRVPLQADVEPLPESTNMKELHLHTERLIQSMALPAAGGIN
;
A
#
# COMPACT_ATOMS: atom_id res chain seq x y z
N MET A 1 21.19 23.07 -151.03
CA MET A 1 21.79 24.27 -151.65
C MET A 1 21.40 25.45 -150.80
N VAL A 2 22.33 25.99 -150.01
CA VAL A 2 22.87 27.37 -150.12
C VAL A 2 21.81 28.40 -150.56
N THR A 3 21.43 29.46 -149.83
CA THR A 3 22.15 30.32 -148.85
C THR A 3 21.16 31.21 -148.09
N ASP A 4 21.54 31.55 -146.84
CA ASP A 4 21.46 32.83 -146.12
C ASP A 4 20.33 33.82 -146.40
N ASP A 5 19.66 34.25 -145.31
CA ASP A 5 19.55 35.68 -145.03
C ASP A 5 19.66 35.91 -143.52
N ASP A 6 20.74 36.59 -143.13
CA ASP A 6 21.01 37.15 -141.81
C ASP A 6 19.96 38.21 -141.49
N SER A 7 19.24 38.04 -140.38
CA SER A 7 18.53 39.14 -139.73
C SER A 7 19.05 39.23 -138.30
N GLY A 8 20.09 40.05 -138.13
CA GLY A 8 20.49 40.58 -136.82
C GLY A 8 19.31 41.30 -136.18
N GLY A 9 18.62 40.57 -135.30
CA GLY A 9 17.72 41.16 -134.31
C GLY A 9 18.57 41.76 -133.21
N ASP A 10 18.42 43.06 -133.02
CA ASP A 10 19.01 43.88 -131.97
C ASP A 10 18.94 43.15 -130.61
N ARG A 11 20.09 42.67 -130.12
CA ARG A 11 20.24 42.05 -128.79
C ARG A 11 20.35 43.17 -127.77
N THR A 12 19.24 43.82 -127.47
CA THR A 12 19.17 44.69 -126.30
C THR A 12 18.86 43.81 -125.09
N PRO A 13 19.76 43.72 -124.09
CA PRO A 13 19.40 43.06 -122.83
C PRO A 13 18.24 43.83 -122.19
N PRO A 14 17.31 43.13 -121.51
CA PRO A 14 16.15 43.76 -120.88
C PRO A 14 16.58 44.87 -119.89
N PHE A 15 15.76 45.92 -119.78
CA PHE A 15 16.02 47.17 -119.03
C PHE A 15 16.56 46.99 -117.60
N GLN A 16 16.21 45.89 -116.92
CA GLN A 16 16.65 45.61 -115.54
C GLN A 16 18.13 45.22 -115.43
N ILE A 17 18.73 44.65 -116.48
CA ILE A 17 20.14 44.23 -116.50
C ILE A 17 21.05 45.43 -116.88
N GLN A 18 20.50 46.45 -117.56
CA GLN A 18 21.25 47.65 -117.96
C GLN A 18 21.50 48.64 -116.80
N ASN A 19 20.82 48.48 -115.66
CA ASN A 19 20.84 49.40 -114.52
C ASN A 19 21.04 48.65 -113.18
N LEU A 20 22.00 47.70 -113.14
CA LEU A 20 22.26 46.89 -111.94
C LEU A 20 22.89 47.72 -110.80
N GLU A 21 23.79 48.66 -111.12
CA GLU A 21 24.30 49.68 -110.19
C GLU A 21 23.19 50.53 -109.55
N ASP A 22 22.23 51.02 -110.35
CA ASP A 22 21.10 51.86 -109.87
C ASP A 22 20.13 51.08 -108.96
N LEU A 23 20.09 49.75 -109.09
CA LEU A 23 19.32 48.83 -108.25
C LEU A 23 20.11 48.36 -107.00
N GLY A 24 21.37 48.81 -106.86
CA GLY A 24 22.23 48.58 -105.70
C GLY A 24 22.86 47.19 -105.65
N PHE A 25 23.24 46.63 -106.81
CA PHE A 25 24.03 45.40 -106.91
C PHE A 25 25.50 45.71 -107.23
N ASP A 26 26.41 44.85 -106.77
CA ASP A 26 27.85 45.04 -106.96
C ASP A 26 28.30 44.47 -108.30
N GLU A 27 28.50 45.33 -109.31
CA GLU A 27 28.85 44.92 -110.68
C GLU A 27 30.18 44.16 -110.76
N ASP A 28 31.12 44.41 -109.85
CA ASP A 28 32.42 43.73 -109.77
C ASP A 28 32.33 42.29 -109.25
N ALA A 29 31.20 41.90 -108.63
CA ALA A 29 30.97 40.55 -108.12
C ALA A 29 30.40 39.58 -109.18
N PHE A 30 30.05 40.09 -110.37
CA PHE A 30 29.55 39.32 -111.50
C PHE A 30 30.70 39.04 -112.49
N ASP A 31 31.42 37.93 -112.33
CA ASP A 31 32.37 37.44 -113.35
C ASP A 31 31.62 36.91 -114.60
N ILE A 32 30.79 37.73 -115.25
CA ILE A 32 29.95 37.32 -116.40
C ILE A 32 29.97 38.41 -117.48
N GLU A 33 30.51 38.06 -118.66
CA GLU A 33 30.44 38.91 -119.86
C GLU A 33 29.02 38.85 -120.47
N PHE A 34 28.21 39.87 -120.21
CA PHE A 34 26.79 39.93 -120.62
C PHE A 34 26.55 39.85 -122.13
N ASP A 35 27.53 40.24 -122.95
CA ASP A 35 27.45 40.26 -124.42
C ASP A 35 27.55 38.85 -125.05
N ALA A 36 28.00 37.83 -124.30
CA ALA A 36 28.24 36.46 -124.78
C ALA A 36 27.14 35.45 -124.44
N LEU A 37 26.13 35.84 -123.67
CA LEU A 37 25.09 34.94 -123.13
C LEU A 37 23.97 34.64 -124.15
N SER A 38 23.38 33.45 -124.03
CA SER A 38 22.16 33.08 -124.75
C SER A 38 20.92 33.74 -124.14
N ALA A 39 19.85 33.91 -124.93
CA ALA A 39 18.58 34.50 -124.46
C ALA A 39 18.00 33.77 -123.24
N SER A 40 18.22 32.45 -123.12
CA SER A 40 17.78 31.65 -121.96
C SER A 40 18.62 31.90 -120.71
N GLU A 41 19.91 32.22 -120.84
CA GLU A 41 20.78 32.52 -119.69
C GLU A 41 20.54 33.95 -119.18
N LEU A 42 20.22 34.89 -120.07
CA LEU A 42 19.78 36.24 -119.69
C LEU A 42 18.45 36.22 -118.94
N GLU A 43 17.51 35.38 -119.35
CA GLU A 43 16.24 35.15 -118.64
C GLU A 43 16.48 34.59 -117.23
N GLN A 44 17.38 33.61 -117.08
CA GLN A 44 17.76 33.06 -115.77
C GLN A 44 18.42 34.08 -114.84
N ILE A 45 19.29 34.96 -115.37
CA ILE A 45 19.91 36.03 -114.57
C ILE A 45 18.86 37.07 -114.19
N GLN A 46 17.94 37.41 -115.10
CA GLN A 46 16.85 38.33 -114.81
C GLN A 46 15.91 37.77 -113.72
N ASP A 47 15.59 36.48 -113.77
CA ASP A 47 14.83 35.79 -112.74
C ASP A 47 15.55 35.88 -111.38
N LYS A 48 16.87 35.67 -111.35
CA LYS A 48 17.69 35.81 -110.12
C LYS A 48 17.75 37.24 -109.59
N VAL A 49 17.85 38.24 -110.46
CA VAL A 49 17.80 39.66 -110.07
C VAL A 49 16.44 40.03 -109.50
N SER A 50 15.35 39.57 -110.13
CA SER A 50 14.00 39.79 -109.63
C SER A 50 13.76 39.11 -108.27
N LEU A 51 14.31 37.90 -108.10
CA LEU A 51 14.26 37.15 -106.85
C LEU A 51 15.07 37.84 -105.75
N ALA A 52 16.27 38.35 -106.07
CA ALA A 52 17.10 39.11 -105.13
C ALA A 52 16.41 40.40 -104.66
N LEU A 53 15.77 41.16 -105.56
CA LEU A 53 15.00 42.36 -105.20
C LEU A 53 13.79 42.02 -104.32
N LEU A 54 13.09 40.92 -104.63
CA LEU A 54 11.98 40.44 -103.82
C LEU A 54 12.44 39.97 -102.43
N LEU A 55 13.56 39.27 -102.34
CA LEU A 55 14.15 38.86 -101.06
C LEU A 55 14.59 40.07 -100.23
N ARG A 56 15.23 41.08 -100.83
CA ARG A 56 15.56 42.33 -100.13
C ARG A 56 14.33 42.96 -99.49
N LYS A 57 13.21 43.02 -100.22
CA LYS A 57 11.93 43.51 -99.68
C LYS A 57 11.36 42.61 -98.59
N ARG A 58 11.46 41.29 -98.74
CA ARG A 58 10.96 40.30 -97.77
C ARG A 58 11.75 40.30 -96.46
N ILE A 59 13.05 40.57 -96.55
CA ILE A 59 13.99 40.57 -95.43
C ILE A 59 14.02 41.92 -94.71
N GLN A 60 13.69 43.02 -95.41
CA GLN A 60 13.68 44.40 -94.89
C GLN A 60 13.05 44.57 -93.49
N PRO A 61 11.90 43.95 -93.17
CA PRO A 61 11.27 44.10 -91.85
C PRO A 61 12.09 43.51 -90.68
N PHE A 62 13.05 42.63 -90.96
CA PHE A 62 13.79 41.85 -89.96
C PHE A 62 15.26 42.28 -89.79
N LEU A 63 15.65 43.43 -90.36
CA LEU A 63 17.01 43.97 -90.33
C LEU A 63 17.54 44.32 -88.92
N SER A 64 16.71 44.22 -87.88
CA SER A 64 17.13 44.33 -86.48
C SER A 64 18.03 43.16 -86.04
N SER A 65 17.95 42.01 -86.71
CA SER A 65 18.77 40.84 -86.39
C SER A 65 20.07 40.81 -87.20
N ILE A 66 21.17 40.44 -86.54
CA ILE A 66 22.52 40.43 -87.13
C ILE A 66 22.60 39.42 -88.29
N GLU A 67 22.03 38.23 -88.10
CA GLU A 67 21.99 37.17 -89.12
C GLU A 67 21.28 37.62 -90.41
N ILE A 68 20.27 38.47 -90.28
CA ILE A 68 19.53 39.03 -91.42
C ILE A 68 20.30 40.17 -92.09
N GLN A 69 21.05 40.97 -91.34
CA GLN A 69 21.94 41.98 -91.94
C GLN A 69 23.02 41.34 -92.81
N GLU A 70 23.59 40.21 -92.37
CA GLU A 70 24.52 39.40 -93.15
C GLU A 70 23.85 38.86 -94.42
N MET A 71 22.65 38.28 -94.32
CA MET A 71 21.89 37.81 -95.48
C MET A 71 21.57 38.94 -96.48
N ASN A 72 21.30 40.16 -96.00
CA ASN A 72 21.05 41.31 -96.87
C ASN A 72 22.32 41.80 -97.59
N GLN A 73 23.50 41.66 -96.96
CA GLN A 73 24.79 41.90 -97.61
C GLN A 73 25.11 40.84 -98.65
N ASP A 74 24.81 39.56 -98.38
CA ASP A 74 24.98 38.46 -99.34
C ASP A 74 24.14 38.66 -100.62
N LEU A 75 22.99 39.36 -100.52
CA LEU A 75 22.13 39.78 -101.64
C LEU A 75 22.69 40.95 -102.46
N ALA A 76 23.87 41.49 -102.14
CA ALA A 76 24.61 42.37 -103.05
C ALA A 76 24.98 41.66 -104.36
N ASN A 77 25.10 40.33 -104.33
CA ASN A 77 25.27 39.48 -105.51
C ASN A 77 23.97 38.69 -105.79
N PRO A 78 23.23 38.98 -106.88
CA PRO A 78 22.03 38.24 -107.30
C PRO A 78 22.21 36.75 -107.53
N LEU A 79 23.43 36.27 -107.79
CA LEU A 79 23.69 34.84 -107.96
C LEU A 79 23.52 34.05 -106.66
N ASN A 80 23.64 34.72 -105.51
CA ASN A 80 23.45 34.13 -104.19
C ASN A 80 21.97 34.07 -103.75
N ALA A 81 21.04 34.55 -104.58
CA ALA A 81 19.65 34.76 -104.17
C ALA A 81 18.95 33.45 -103.71
N GLU A 82 19.17 32.32 -104.39
CA GLU A 82 18.63 31.00 -103.99
C GLU A 82 19.21 30.49 -102.65
N MET A 83 20.49 30.79 -102.39
CA MET A 83 21.17 30.44 -101.14
C MET A 83 20.61 31.27 -99.98
N VAL A 84 20.45 32.58 -100.19
CA VAL A 84 19.87 33.49 -99.20
C VAL A 84 18.41 33.16 -98.95
N GLU A 85 17.63 32.82 -99.97
CA GLU A 85 16.25 32.35 -99.78
C GLU A 85 16.18 31.13 -98.85
N SER A 86 17.05 30.15 -99.09
CA SER A 86 17.11 28.94 -98.26
C SER A 86 17.50 29.25 -96.81
N ARG A 87 18.50 30.12 -96.59
CA ARG A 87 18.91 30.56 -95.25
C ARG A 87 17.82 31.37 -94.56
N PHE A 88 17.15 32.27 -95.28
CA PHE A 88 16.05 33.06 -94.78
C PHE A 88 14.85 32.19 -94.37
N LEU A 89 14.50 31.17 -95.16
CA LEU A 89 13.42 30.26 -94.81
C LEU A 89 13.73 29.43 -93.55
N GLN A 90 14.99 29.00 -93.36
CA GLN A 90 15.43 28.32 -92.13
C GLN A 90 15.37 29.25 -90.91
N TRP A 91 15.82 30.49 -91.06
CA TRP A 91 15.73 31.51 -90.03
C TRP A 91 14.27 31.84 -89.69
N ALA A 92 13.44 32.07 -90.70
CA ALA A 92 12.03 32.40 -90.53
C ALA A 92 11.24 31.26 -89.88
N ALA A 93 11.60 30.00 -90.13
CA ALA A 93 10.97 28.87 -89.44
C ALA A 93 11.12 28.93 -87.91
N THR A 94 12.17 29.60 -87.41
CA THR A 94 12.44 29.74 -85.97
C THR A 94 11.98 31.10 -85.42
N ASN A 95 12.24 32.18 -86.16
CA ASN A 95 12.07 33.56 -85.68
C ASN A 95 10.86 34.30 -86.26
N ALA A 96 10.18 33.75 -87.28
CA ALA A 96 8.98 34.32 -87.89
C ALA A 96 8.13 33.24 -88.61
N PRO A 97 7.61 32.24 -87.89
CA PRO A 97 6.98 31.05 -88.49
C PRO A 97 5.72 31.39 -89.32
N TRP A 98 5.08 32.52 -89.06
CA TRP A 98 3.94 33.04 -89.82
C TRP A 98 4.34 33.57 -91.20
N ALA A 99 5.58 34.06 -91.39
CA ALA A 99 6.00 34.78 -92.59
C ALA A 99 5.94 33.95 -93.88
N PRO A 100 6.33 32.65 -93.91
CA PRO A 100 6.14 31.80 -95.08
C PRO A 100 4.67 31.59 -95.45
N GLY A 101 3.77 31.54 -94.47
CA GLY A 101 2.32 31.40 -94.70
C GLY A 101 1.75 32.63 -95.41
N TYR A 102 2.11 33.82 -94.93
CA TYR A 102 1.67 35.09 -95.49
C TYR A 102 2.20 35.30 -96.92
N PHE A 103 3.45 34.91 -97.17
CA PHE A 103 4.07 35.01 -98.49
C PHE A 103 3.37 34.19 -99.58
N ARG A 104 2.64 33.13 -99.23
CA ARG A 104 1.84 32.34 -100.20
C ARG A 104 0.79 33.19 -100.93
N TRP A 105 0.32 34.25 -100.29
CA TRP A 105 -0.69 35.15 -100.86
C TRP A 105 -0.08 36.33 -101.62
N TYR A 106 1.25 36.47 -101.70
CA TYR A 106 1.93 37.58 -102.37
C TYR A 106 1.39 37.89 -103.78
N GLN A 107 1.17 36.85 -104.59
CA GLN A 107 0.68 36.97 -105.97
C GLN A 107 -0.71 37.64 -106.06
N ALA A 108 -1.56 37.49 -105.03
CA ALA A 108 -2.88 38.12 -104.99
C ALA A 108 -2.81 39.63 -104.67
N TRP A 109 -1.65 40.12 -104.23
CA TRP A 109 -1.43 41.51 -103.82
C TRP A 109 -0.49 42.28 -104.78
N SER A 110 0.08 41.61 -105.78
CA SER A 110 1.04 42.19 -106.74
C SER A 110 0.41 42.81 -107.99
N GLU A 111 -0.93 42.94 -108.05
CA GLU A 111 -1.63 43.48 -109.23
C GLU A 111 -1.46 44.99 -109.42
N ASN A 112 -1.34 45.76 -108.32
CA ASN A 112 -1.15 47.22 -108.33
C ASN A 112 -0.10 47.63 -107.30
N GLU A 113 0.68 48.68 -107.58
CA GLU A 113 1.70 49.20 -106.64
C GLU A 113 1.10 49.63 -105.30
N ASP A 114 -0.09 50.25 -105.30
CA ASP A 114 -0.79 50.66 -104.08
C ASP A 114 -1.18 49.46 -103.20
N ILE A 115 -1.64 48.37 -103.81
CA ILE A 115 -2.03 47.13 -103.11
C ILE A 115 -0.79 46.38 -102.61
N LEU A 116 0.30 46.42 -103.38
CA LEU A 116 1.58 45.84 -102.99
C LEU A 116 2.17 46.56 -101.77
N SER A 117 2.07 47.90 -101.72
CA SER A 117 2.49 48.68 -100.56
C SER A 117 1.67 48.34 -99.31
N GLN A 118 0.38 48.07 -99.46
CA GLN A 118 -0.50 47.64 -98.37
C GLN A 118 -0.10 46.27 -97.81
N TYR A 119 0.27 45.33 -98.67
CA TYR A 119 0.79 44.03 -98.26
C TYR A 119 2.08 44.17 -97.44
N TRP A 120 3.03 45.00 -97.89
CA TRP A 120 4.28 45.20 -97.15
C TRP A 120 4.08 45.93 -95.80
N ASP A 121 3.12 46.85 -95.70
CA ASP A 121 2.74 47.48 -94.42
C ASP A 121 2.19 46.44 -93.41
N ILE A 122 1.42 45.44 -93.87
CA ILE A 122 0.99 44.31 -93.03
C ILE A 122 2.21 43.55 -92.50
N ILE A 123 3.14 43.17 -93.39
CA ILE A 123 4.32 42.38 -93.01
C ILE A 123 5.22 43.16 -92.04
N GLU A 124 5.41 44.47 -92.26
CA GLU A 124 6.21 45.32 -91.38
C GLU A 124 5.61 45.41 -89.97
N ARG A 125 4.28 45.51 -89.87
CA ARG A 125 3.59 45.50 -88.57
C ARG A 125 3.69 44.15 -87.88
N CYS A 126 3.49 43.06 -88.61
CA CYS A 126 3.65 41.70 -88.07
C CYS A 126 5.08 41.43 -87.58
N ALA A 127 6.11 41.97 -88.26
CA ALA A 127 7.51 41.79 -87.89
C ALA A 127 7.92 42.52 -86.60
N LYS A 128 7.15 43.53 -86.16
CA LYS A 128 7.40 44.28 -84.90
C LYS A 128 6.75 43.65 -83.68
N LEU A 129 5.82 42.70 -83.88
CA LEU A 129 5.13 42.01 -82.80
C LEU A 129 6.07 40.99 -82.13
N ASP A 130 5.84 40.77 -80.85
CA ASP A 130 6.53 39.76 -80.06
C ASP A 130 6.03 38.33 -80.41
N GLU A 131 6.81 37.32 -80.05
CA GLU A 131 6.46 35.92 -80.33
C GLU A 131 5.13 35.48 -79.69
N SER A 132 4.78 36.10 -78.56
CA SER A 132 3.50 35.90 -77.88
C SER A 132 2.28 36.15 -78.77
N SER A 133 2.41 36.98 -79.81
CA SER A 133 1.34 37.31 -80.76
C SER A 133 1.29 36.42 -82.01
N TRP A 134 2.27 35.53 -82.23
CA TRP A 134 2.36 34.74 -83.47
C TRP A 134 1.15 33.82 -83.71
N THR A 135 0.62 33.21 -82.66
CA THR A 135 -0.59 32.37 -82.76
C THR A 135 -1.81 33.17 -83.21
N SER A 136 -1.87 34.45 -82.84
CA SER A 136 -2.92 35.38 -83.27
C SER A 136 -2.73 35.81 -84.73
N LEU A 137 -1.49 35.89 -85.21
CA LEU A 137 -1.19 36.15 -86.63
C LEU A 137 -1.65 35.00 -87.53
N ASP A 138 -1.59 33.75 -87.09
CA ASP A 138 -2.10 32.61 -87.87
C ASP A 138 -3.62 32.70 -88.11
N LEU A 139 -4.37 33.31 -87.19
CA LEU A 139 -5.82 33.54 -87.35
C LEU A 139 -6.15 34.56 -88.44
N LEU A 140 -5.21 35.45 -88.76
CA LEU A 140 -5.36 36.44 -89.83
C LEU A 140 -4.97 35.88 -91.21
N LEU A 141 -4.29 34.72 -91.26
CA LEU A 141 -3.84 34.09 -92.50
C LEU A 141 -4.94 33.90 -93.57
N PRO A 142 -6.18 33.47 -93.23
CA PRO A 142 -7.25 33.33 -94.22
C PRO A 142 -7.75 34.67 -94.78
N LEU A 143 -7.63 35.77 -94.04
CA LEU A 143 -8.10 37.09 -94.48
C LEU A 143 -7.23 37.68 -95.58
N LEU A 144 -5.98 37.22 -95.71
CA LEU A 144 -5.02 37.63 -96.74
C LEU A 144 -5.34 37.08 -98.14
N SER A 145 -6.31 36.16 -98.28
CA SER A 145 -6.68 35.63 -99.59
C SER A 145 -7.33 36.68 -100.51
N GLU A 146 -7.89 37.76 -99.94
CA GLU A 146 -8.53 38.84 -100.69
C GLU A 146 -7.94 40.19 -100.28
N SER A 147 -7.46 40.97 -101.26
CA SER A 147 -6.87 42.30 -101.02
C SER A 147 -7.85 43.33 -100.46
N ALA A 148 -9.15 43.16 -100.71
CA ALA A 148 -10.22 44.01 -100.18
C ALA A 148 -10.33 43.99 -98.65
N ASN A 149 -9.78 42.96 -97.98
CA ASN A 149 -9.82 42.81 -96.52
C ASN A 149 -8.75 43.63 -95.79
N TYR A 150 -7.90 44.40 -96.50
CA TYR A 150 -6.85 45.23 -95.91
C TYR A 150 -7.28 46.07 -94.69
N PRO A 151 -8.41 46.82 -94.71
CA PRO A 151 -8.82 47.62 -93.56
C PRO A 151 -9.15 46.78 -92.32
N ARG A 152 -9.66 45.56 -92.54
CA ARG A 152 -9.99 44.63 -91.46
C ARG A 152 -8.73 44.03 -90.86
N ILE A 153 -7.77 43.63 -91.69
CA ILE A 153 -6.47 43.10 -91.23
C ILE A 153 -5.73 44.15 -90.39
N LEU A 154 -5.68 45.39 -90.85
CA LEU A 154 -5.07 46.49 -90.09
C LEU A 154 -5.76 46.73 -88.74
N SER A 155 -7.09 46.65 -88.68
CA SER A 155 -7.81 46.86 -87.43
C SER A 155 -7.52 45.78 -86.39
N GLU A 156 -7.37 44.52 -86.81
CA GLU A 156 -7.01 43.43 -85.89
C GLU A 156 -5.52 43.49 -85.52
N LEU A 157 -4.64 43.86 -86.44
CA LEU A 157 -3.22 44.09 -86.11
C LEU A 157 -3.03 45.25 -85.13
N ALA A 158 -3.76 46.35 -85.30
CA ALA A 158 -3.73 47.46 -84.35
C ALA A 158 -4.17 47.01 -82.94
N ARG A 159 -5.20 46.16 -82.84
CA ARG A 159 -5.62 45.58 -81.56
C ARG A 159 -4.54 44.71 -80.93
N LEU A 160 -3.83 43.90 -81.72
CA LEU A 160 -2.73 43.09 -81.21
C LEU A 160 -1.58 43.94 -80.68
N VAL A 161 -1.23 45.03 -81.38
CA VAL A 161 -0.23 46.01 -80.87
C VAL A 161 -0.72 46.64 -79.56
N ASP A 162 -1.98 47.08 -79.50
CA ASP A 162 -2.57 47.65 -78.28
C ASP A 162 -2.62 46.63 -77.11
N ASP A 163 -2.79 45.33 -77.39
CA ASP A 163 -2.74 44.26 -76.40
C ASP A 163 -1.30 44.05 -75.87
N GLU A 164 -0.28 44.04 -76.74
CA GLU A 164 1.13 43.95 -76.33
C GLU A 164 1.58 45.17 -75.51
N GLU A 165 1.19 46.39 -75.91
CA GLU A 165 1.47 47.61 -75.13
C GLU A 165 0.84 47.53 -73.73
N ARG A 166 -0.39 47.03 -73.63
CA ARG A 166 -1.05 46.79 -72.34
C ARG A 166 -0.30 45.77 -71.49
N GLN A 167 0.19 44.68 -72.09
CA GLN A 167 0.98 43.68 -71.39
C GLN A 167 2.31 44.26 -70.87
N ARG A 168 3.03 45.04 -71.67
CA ARG A 168 4.26 45.73 -71.25
C ARG A 168 4.00 46.70 -70.10
N MET A 169 2.92 47.48 -70.18
CA MET A 169 2.52 48.39 -69.10
C MET A 169 2.16 47.63 -67.80
N LEU A 170 1.60 46.43 -67.89
CA LEU A 170 1.34 45.58 -66.71
C LEU A 170 2.63 45.05 -66.10
N LEU A 171 3.58 44.61 -66.94
CA LEU A 171 4.91 44.18 -66.50
C LEU A 171 5.65 45.32 -65.79
N GLU A 172 5.70 46.52 -66.39
CA GLU A 172 6.35 47.68 -65.77
C GLU A 172 5.77 47.99 -64.38
N LYS A 173 4.44 47.92 -64.22
CA LYS A 173 3.79 48.11 -62.92
C LYS A 173 4.16 47.01 -61.92
N ALA A 174 4.17 45.75 -62.33
CA ALA A 174 4.53 44.63 -61.47
C ALA A 174 6.00 44.72 -61.01
N VAL A 175 6.88 45.16 -61.91
CA VAL A 175 8.31 45.37 -61.64
C VAL A 175 8.51 46.51 -60.67
N HIS A 176 7.83 47.64 -60.86
CA HIS A 176 7.89 48.74 -59.90
C HIS A 176 7.46 48.30 -58.50
N GLN A 177 6.39 47.51 -58.38
CA GLN A 177 5.95 46.98 -57.09
C GLN A 177 6.99 46.06 -56.42
N LEU A 178 7.70 45.26 -57.21
CA LEU A 178 8.77 44.39 -56.70
C LEU A 178 10.04 45.19 -56.34
N GLN A 179 10.34 46.24 -57.09
CA GLN A 179 11.44 47.17 -56.78
C GLN A 179 11.18 47.94 -55.47
N ASP A 180 9.94 48.38 -55.23
CA ASP A 180 9.55 49.01 -53.97
C ASP A 180 9.78 48.09 -52.75
N LYS A 181 9.72 46.76 -52.96
CA LYS A 181 10.01 45.73 -51.96
C LYS A 181 11.50 45.34 -51.88
N GLY A 182 12.36 45.87 -52.76
CA GLY A 182 13.81 45.62 -52.78
C GLY A 182 14.28 44.56 -53.78
N TYR A 183 13.40 44.01 -54.63
CA TYR A 183 13.79 43.03 -55.65
C TYR A 183 14.20 43.72 -56.95
N THR A 184 15.35 43.31 -57.52
CA THR A 184 15.82 43.80 -58.82
C THR A 184 15.61 42.73 -59.88
N ILE A 185 14.87 43.05 -60.95
CA ILE A 185 14.63 42.15 -62.08
C ILE A 185 15.21 42.79 -63.35
N GLU A 186 16.07 42.05 -64.06
CA GLU A 186 16.66 42.46 -65.34
C GLU A 186 15.94 41.77 -66.51
N PHE A 187 15.37 42.56 -67.43
CA PHE A 187 14.58 42.05 -68.58
C PHE A 187 15.27 42.17 -69.93
N SER A 188 16.51 42.66 -69.99
CA SER A 188 17.14 43.24 -71.18
C SER A 188 17.26 42.33 -72.42
N SER A 189 16.88 41.05 -72.33
CA SER A 189 16.90 40.10 -73.45
C SER A 189 15.74 39.08 -73.44
N LEU A 190 14.75 39.21 -72.56
CA LEU A 190 13.70 38.19 -72.39
C LEU A 190 12.42 38.55 -73.18
N LYS A 191 11.73 37.51 -73.67
CA LYS A 191 10.44 37.61 -74.37
C LYS A 191 9.33 37.97 -73.38
N ILE A 192 8.26 38.61 -73.83
CA ILE A 192 7.18 39.09 -72.92
C ILE A 192 6.66 37.96 -72.01
N ILE A 193 6.50 36.74 -72.54
CA ILE A 193 6.04 35.59 -71.76
C ILE A 193 7.04 35.16 -70.68
N ASP A 194 8.33 35.11 -71.02
CA ASP A 194 9.41 34.78 -70.07
C ASP A 194 9.57 35.88 -69.00
N GLN A 195 9.28 37.14 -69.36
CA GLN A 195 9.25 38.26 -68.42
C GLN A 195 8.11 38.07 -67.39
N PHE A 196 6.92 37.66 -67.83
CA PHE A 196 5.81 37.35 -66.92
C PHE A 196 6.13 36.18 -66.00
N ASP A 197 6.68 35.08 -66.53
CA ASP A 197 7.06 33.92 -65.74
C ASP A 197 8.08 34.31 -64.65
N LYS A 198 9.07 35.15 -64.98
CA LYS A 198 10.05 35.61 -64.01
C LYS A 198 9.46 36.53 -62.93
N VAL A 199 8.54 37.40 -63.32
CA VAL A 199 7.80 38.26 -62.39
C VAL A 199 6.94 37.40 -61.46
N GLU A 200 6.23 36.39 -61.99
CA GLU A 200 5.40 35.48 -61.19
C GLU A 200 6.24 34.69 -60.18
N GLU A 201 7.38 34.13 -60.60
CA GLU A 201 8.32 33.44 -59.70
C GLU A 201 8.80 34.36 -58.56
N THR A 202 9.19 35.59 -58.90
CA THR A 202 9.68 36.57 -57.93
C THR A 202 8.57 37.05 -56.99
N GLN A 203 7.34 37.19 -57.51
CA GLN A 203 6.17 37.56 -56.71
C GLN A 203 5.77 36.42 -55.76
N ALA A 204 5.80 35.17 -56.21
CA ALA A 204 5.58 34.00 -55.37
C ALA A 204 6.62 33.94 -54.23
N TYR A 205 7.89 34.21 -54.54
CA TYR A 205 8.95 34.31 -53.54
C TYR A 205 8.70 35.45 -52.53
N SER A 206 8.34 36.65 -53.01
CA SER A 206 8.00 37.78 -52.15
C SER A 206 6.83 37.46 -51.21
N ASN A 207 5.79 36.79 -51.70
CA ASN A 207 4.64 36.39 -50.88
C ASN A 207 5.06 35.40 -49.78
N GLN A 208 5.97 34.46 -50.08
CA GLN A 208 6.51 33.55 -49.07
C GLN A 208 7.32 34.28 -47.99
N ILE A 209 8.09 35.30 -48.37
CA ILE A 209 8.81 36.15 -47.41
C ILE A 209 7.85 36.95 -46.53
N ASP A 210 6.80 37.54 -47.12
CA ASP A 210 5.83 38.35 -46.38
C ASP A 210 5.05 37.49 -45.36
N LEU A 211 4.66 36.27 -45.74
CA LEU A 211 4.08 35.30 -44.81
C LEU A 211 5.05 34.94 -43.67
N LEU A 212 6.32 34.68 -44.00
CA LEU A 212 7.33 34.36 -42.99
C LEU A 212 7.58 35.52 -42.02
N LYS A 213 7.58 36.77 -42.50
CA LYS A 213 7.68 37.96 -41.63
C LYS A 213 6.50 38.03 -40.67
N LEU A 214 5.28 37.79 -41.16
CA LEU A 214 4.08 37.78 -40.34
C LEU A 214 4.13 36.66 -39.29
N ASP A 215 4.60 35.46 -39.68
CA ASP A 215 4.78 34.34 -38.76
C ASP A 215 5.77 34.72 -37.65
N ILE A 216 6.94 35.25 -37.97
CA ILE A 216 7.93 35.69 -36.96
C ILE A 216 7.34 36.75 -36.01
N GLN A 217 6.61 37.72 -36.55
CA GLN A 217 5.99 38.78 -35.75
C GLN A 217 4.87 38.28 -34.83
N SER A 218 4.14 37.24 -35.23
CA SER A 218 3.01 36.72 -34.47
C SER A 218 3.39 35.60 -33.50
N SER A 219 4.38 34.77 -33.85
CA SER A 219 4.69 33.54 -33.11
C SER A 219 6.04 33.55 -32.40
N ILE A 220 7.00 34.38 -32.80
CA ILE A 220 8.33 34.46 -32.16
C ILE A 220 8.48 35.74 -31.35
N LEU A 221 8.13 36.89 -31.94
CA LEU A 221 8.29 38.20 -31.31
C LEU A 221 7.64 38.31 -29.91
N PRO A 222 6.44 37.74 -29.65
CA PRO A 222 5.85 37.80 -28.32
C PRO A 222 6.64 37.05 -27.24
N TYR A 223 7.52 36.12 -27.62
CA TYR A 223 8.30 35.31 -26.69
C TYR A 223 9.74 35.79 -26.58
N ASP A 224 10.39 36.04 -27.73
CA ASP A 224 11.80 36.44 -27.79
C ASP A 224 12.02 37.51 -28.88
N PRO A 225 12.13 38.79 -28.50
CA PRO A 225 12.35 39.87 -29.45
C PRO A 225 13.75 39.83 -30.08
N ILE A 226 14.75 39.30 -29.38
CA ILE A 226 16.12 39.22 -29.89
C ILE A 226 16.20 38.17 -31.00
N LEU A 227 15.57 37.02 -30.78
CA LEU A 227 15.49 35.95 -31.77
C LEU A 227 14.68 36.40 -33.00
N ALA A 228 13.53 37.07 -32.79
CA ALA A 228 12.76 37.64 -33.88
C ALA A 228 13.59 38.61 -34.74
N ASP A 229 14.35 39.51 -34.12
CA ASP A 229 15.25 40.43 -34.81
C ASP A 229 16.33 39.70 -35.63
N THR A 230 16.86 38.58 -35.13
CA THR A 230 17.85 37.78 -35.87
C THR A 230 17.26 37.16 -37.14
N PHE A 231 16.03 36.64 -37.06
CA PHE A 231 15.33 36.11 -38.23
C PHE A 231 14.94 37.22 -39.21
N MET A 232 14.52 38.39 -38.73
CA MET A 232 14.24 39.54 -39.58
C MET A 232 15.48 40.02 -40.35
N LYS A 233 16.67 39.99 -39.71
CA LYS A 233 17.95 40.26 -40.40
C LYS A 233 18.25 39.22 -41.48
N ARG A 234 18.05 37.93 -41.20
CA ARG A 234 18.25 36.87 -42.19
C ARG A 234 17.27 36.99 -43.36
N ILE A 235 16.04 37.44 -43.12
CA ILE A 235 15.08 37.74 -44.18
C ILE A 235 15.57 38.89 -45.07
N ALA A 236 16.15 39.94 -44.49
CA ALA A 236 16.70 41.04 -45.28
C ALA A 236 17.80 40.55 -46.25
N GLU A 237 18.68 39.66 -45.79
CA GLU A 237 19.71 39.03 -46.65
C GLU A 237 19.10 38.17 -47.78
N LEU A 238 17.99 37.47 -47.51
CA LEU A 238 17.27 36.66 -48.50
C LEU A 238 16.48 37.50 -49.53
N ILE A 239 16.09 38.73 -49.18
CA ILE A 239 15.50 39.68 -50.14
C ILE A 239 16.57 40.15 -51.13
N GLU A 240 17.77 40.47 -50.64
CA GLU A 240 18.90 40.86 -51.49
C GLU A 240 19.36 39.71 -52.40
N THR A 241 19.36 38.48 -51.89
CA THR A 241 19.79 37.28 -52.61
C THR A 241 18.75 36.14 -52.52
N PRO A 242 17.83 36.05 -53.49
CA PRO A 242 16.80 35.01 -53.49
C PRO A 242 17.40 33.60 -53.50
N SER A 243 17.02 32.81 -52.50
CA SER A 243 17.58 31.46 -52.28
C SER A 243 16.52 30.49 -51.77
N VAL A 244 16.74 29.20 -52.03
CA VAL A 244 15.92 28.06 -51.56
C VAL A 244 15.98 27.92 -50.03
N GLU A 245 16.96 28.55 -49.38
CA GLU A 245 17.10 28.65 -47.92
C GLU A 245 15.89 29.27 -47.22
N ILE A 246 15.00 29.96 -47.94
CA ILE A 246 13.73 30.41 -47.36
C ILE A 246 12.92 29.25 -46.76
N THR A 247 12.94 28.08 -47.40
CA THR A 247 12.18 26.92 -46.94
C THR A 247 12.77 26.31 -45.68
N THR A 248 14.09 26.39 -45.49
CA THR A 248 14.74 25.94 -44.27
C THR A 248 14.49 26.93 -43.14
N LEU A 249 14.53 28.23 -43.43
CA LEU A 249 14.18 29.27 -42.46
C LEU A 249 12.71 29.17 -42.00
N GLN A 250 11.77 28.95 -42.93
CA GLN A 250 10.36 28.70 -42.62
C GLN A 250 10.17 27.50 -41.69
N LYS A 251 10.86 26.38 -41.97
CA LYS A 251 10.83 25.21 -41.10
C LYS A 251 11.39 25.54 -39.71
N ASN A 252 12.52 26.25 -39.65
CA ASN A 252 13.14 26.63 -38.38
C ASN A 252 12.20 27.50 -37.53
N VAL A 253 11.63 28.56 -38.13
CA VAL A 253 10.65 29.45 -37.48
C VAL A 253 9.48 28.64 -36.93
N LYS A 254 8.89 27.76 -37.75
CA LYS A 254 7.77 26.91 -37.35
C LYS A 254 8.14 25.95 -36.20
N THR A 255 9.29 25.29 -36.29
CA THR A 255 9.73 24.38 -35.21
C THR A 255 9.99 25.11 -33.89
N ILE A 256 10.53 26.33 -33.97
CA ILE A 256 10.81 27.14 -32.78
C ILE A 256 9.51 27.68 -32.19
N SER A 257 8.58 28.15 -33.02
CA SER A 257 7.28 28.63 -32.53
C SER A 257 6.49 27.50 -31.87
N GLU A 258 6.43 26.32 -32.49
CA GLU A 258 5.79 25.13 -31.90
C GLU A 258 6.43 24.79 -30.55
N HIS A 259 7.76 24.83 -30.44
CA HIS A 259 8.46 24.54 -29.19
C HIS A 259 8.18 25.58 -28.08
N LEU A 260 8.12 26.87 -28.43
CA LEU A 260 7.78 27.95 -27.48
C LEU A 260 6.33 27.85 -27.01
N GLU A 261 5.40 27.54 -27.92
CA GLU A 261 3.99 27.29 -27.60
C GLU A 261 3.85 26.09 -26.66
N THR A 262 4.47 24.94 -26.98
CA THR A 262 4.39 23.75 -26.12
C THR A 262 4.96 24.00 -24.73
N ARG A 263 6.07 24.75 -24.62
CA ARG A 263 6.69 25.07 -23.32
C ARG A 263 5.80 26.00 -22.49
N LEU A 264 5.14 26.96 -23.13
CA LEU A 264 4.17 27.82 -22.46
C LEU A 264 2.94 27.04 -21.99
N GLU A 265 2.46 26.08 -22.78
CA GLU A 265 1.38 25.18 -22.37
C GLU A 265 1.78 24.31 -21.18
N GLU A 266 2.98 23.73 -21.19
CA GLU A 266 3.53 22.93 -20.10
C GLU A 266 3.67 23.76 -18.81
N MET A 267 4.24 24.96 -18.89
CA MET A 267 4.35 25.89 -17.76
C MET A 267 2.98 26.24 -17.17
N ASN A 268 2.02 26.60 -18.01
CA ASN A 268 0.67 26.92 -17.54
C ASN A 268 -0.04 25.70 -16.95
N ALA A 269 0.19 24.50 -17.50
CA ALA A 269 -0.33 23.26 -16.94
C ALA A 269 0.25 22.95 -15.55
N LEU A 270 1.54 23.24 -15.32
CA LEU A 270 2.18 23.10 -14.01
C LEU A 270 1.57 24.08 -12.99
N ILE A 271 1.38 25.34 -13.36
CA ILE A 271 0.74 26.34 -12.48
C ILE A 271 -0.71 25.98 -12.18
N ASP A 272 -1.46 25.53 -13.19
CA ASP A 272 -2.83 25.06 -13.02
C ASP A 272 -2.88 23.84 -12.07
N LYS A 273 -1.90 22.94 -12.15
CA LYS A 273 -1.79 21.80 -11.24
C LYS A 273 -1.58 22.27 -9.79
N TRP A 274 -0.62 23.17 -9.57
CA TRP A 274 -0.38 23.73 -8.24
C TRP A 274 -1.62 24.43 -7.67
N HIS A 275 -2.34 25.19 -8.50
CA HIS A 275 -3.60 25.83 -8.09
C HIS A 275 -4.68 24.83 -7.69
N ARG A 276 -4.82 23.72 -8.41
CA ARG A 276 -5.77 22.65 -8.05
C ARG A 276 -5.42 21.98 -6.73
N GLU A 277 -4.14 21.88 -6.42
CA GLU A 277 -3.63 21.36 -5.15
C GLU A 277 -3.75 22.40 -4.00
N GLY A 278 -4.10 23.65 -4.33
CA GLY A 278 -4.33 24.75 -3.39
C GLY A 278 -3.13 25.68 -3.21
N PHE A 279 -2.13 25.60 -4.10
CA PHE A 279 -0.93 26.42 -4.06
C PHE A 279 -0.96 27.54 -5.11
N SER A 280 -0.47 28.71 -4.74
CA SER A 280 -0.39 29.89 -5.58
C SER A 280 0.95 30.60 -5.40
N TYR A 281 1.42 31.21 -6.47
CA TYR A 281 2.63 32.05 -6.48
C TYR A 281 2.25 33.40 -7.10
N HIS A 282 2.37 34.47 -6.34
CA HIS A 282 1.97 35.84 -6.71
C HIS A 282 0.51 35.94 -7.20
N GLU A 283 -0.37 35.04 -6.75
CA GLU A 283 -1.77 34.92 -7.17
C GLU A 283 -1.98 34.81 -8.71
N ARG A 284 -0.94 34.37 -9.43
CA ARG A 284 -0.99 34.28 -10.90
C ARG A 284 -1.59 32.96 -11.36
N LEU A 285 -2.63 33.04 -12.18
CA LEU A 285 -3.27 31.87 -12.78
C LEU A 285 -2.57 31.39 -14.05
N ARG A 286 -1.94 32.30 -14.81
CA ARG A 286 -1.31 32.00 -16.11
C ARG A 286 -0.11 32.90 -16.37
N ILE A 287 0.82 32.38 -17.15
CA ILE A 287 2.00 33.06 -17.69
C ILE A 287 1.72 33.50 -19.12
N LEU A 288 2.16 34.72 -19.43
CA LEU A 288 2.09 35.32 -20.76
C LEU A 288 3.32 34.93 -21.60
N PRO A 289 3.21 34.93 -22.96
CA PRO A 289 4.33 34.64 -23.86
C PRO A 289 5.60 35.44 -23.54
N GLU A 290 5.45 36.72 -23.22
CA GLU A 290 6.56 37.66 -22.95
C GLU A 290 7.38 37.28 -21.71
N GLU A 291 6.77 36.57 -20.77
CA GLU A 291 7.40 36.24 -19.50
C GLU A 291 7.96 34.80 -19.50
N LEU A 292 7.67 33.98 -20.52
CA LEU A 292 7.99 32.55 -20.55
C LEU A 292 9.46 32.28 -20.17
N LEU A 293 10.40 32.98 -20.80
CA LEU A 293 11.83 32.76 -20.59
C LEU A 293 12.29 33.14 -19.17
N GLU A 294 11.72 34.21 -18.61
CA GLU A 294 12.02 34.62 -17.23
C GLU A 294 11.51 33.57 -16.24
N TRP A 295 10.30 33.06 -16.48
CA TRP A 295 9.71 32.03 -15.65
C TRP A 295 10.42 30.69 -15.74
N GLU A 296 10.90 30.30 -16.91
CA GLU A 296 11.71 29.09 -17.06
C GLU A 296 13.01 29.16 -16.28
N HIS A 297 13.58 30.36 -16.16
CA HIS A 297 14.76 30.57 -15.32
C HIS A 297 14.43 30.42 -13.83
N LEU A 298 13.28 30.93 -13.39
CA LEU A 298 12.84 30.89 -12.00
C LEU A 298 12.19 29.56 -11.59
N LEU A 299 11.69 28.78 -12.55
CA LEU A 299 10.91 27.56 -12.31
C LEU A 299 11.59 26.57 -11.37
N PRO A 300 12.90 26.26 -11.47
CA PRO A 300 13.56 25.32 -10.56
C PRO A 300 13.53 25.80 -9.10
N GLU A 301 13.66 27.11 -8.87
CA GLU A 301 13.58 27.69 -7.52
C GLU A 301 12.17 27.62 -6.98
N ILE A 302 11.16 27.93 -7.81
CA ILE A 302 9.74 27.87 -7.44
C ILE A 302 9.31 26.41 -7.19
N GLU A 303 9.76 25.45 -7.99
CA GLU A 303 9.52 24.02 -7.77
C GLU A 303 10.12 23.54 -6.44
N GLN A 304 11.33 24.00 -6.11
CA GLN A 304 11.95 23.68 -4.84
C GLN A 304 11.15 24.28 -3.67
N GLN A 305 10.69 25.53 -3.79
CA GLN A 305 9.81 26.17 -2.81
C GLN A 305 8.49 25.40 -2.68
N TYR A 306 7.88 25.00 -3.80
CA TYR A 306 6.67 24.18 -3.84
C TYR A 306 6.83 22.88 -3.05
N HIS A 307 7.90 22.11 -3.29
CA HIS A 307 8.09 20.86 -2.57
C HIS A 307 8.30 21.04 -1.07
N ARG A 308 9.04 22.09 -0.66
CA ARG A 308 9.21 22.42 0.77
C ARG A 308 7.90 22.86 1.40
N HIS A 309 7.16 23.74 0.72
CA HIS A 309 5.86 24.25 1.18
C HIS A 309 4.83 23.12 1.29
N ALA A 310 4.73 22.28 0.27
CA ALA A 310 3.80 21.15 0.25
C ALA A 310 4.04 20.18 1.41
N GLY A 311 5.30 19.82 1.69
CA GLY A 311 5.63 18.97 2.84
C GLY A 311 5.23 19.62 4.18
N ALA A 312 5.52 20.90 4.35
CA ALA A 312 5.11 21.64 5.55
C ALA A 312 3.59 21.79 5.65
N TYR A 313 2.89 21.87 4.51
CA TYR A 313 1.45 21.99 4.45
C TYR A 313 0.72 20.69 4.80
N GLU A 314 1.28 19.54 4.42
CA GLU A 314 0.81 18.23 4.90
C GLU A 314 0.98 18.10 6.42
N ARG A 315 2.15 18.46 6.95
CA ARG A 315 2.41 18.49 8.40
C ARG A 315 1.46 19.42 9.14
N TRP A 316 1.23 20.61 8.60
CA TRP A 316 0.24 21.54 9.14
C TRP A 316 -1.15 20.93 9.21
N LYS A 317 -1.61 20.26 8.14
CA LYS A 317 -2.92 19.58 8.12
C LYS A 317 -3.01 18.48 9.18
N GLU A 318 -1.95 17.70 9.37
CA GLU A 318 -1.86 16.69 10.42
C GLU A 318 -1.99 17.32 11.81
N ILE A 319 -1.15 18.32 12.11
CA ILE A 319 -1.13 19.00 13.42
C ILE A 319 -2.47 19.70 13.68
N SER A 320 -3.01 20.44 12.71
CA SER A 320 -4.28 21.16 12.84
C SER A 320 -5.44 20.21 13.12
N LYS A 321 -5.47 19.03 12.46
CA LYS A 321 -6.50 18.02 12.68
C LYS A 321 -6.41 17.37 14.05
N LEU A 322 -5.20 17.11 14.56
CA LEU A 322 -5.00 16.46 15.85
C LEU A 322 -5.22 17.44 17.02
N TRP A 323 -4.71 18.67 16.91
CA TRP A 323 -4.73 19.63 18.01
C TRP A 323 -5.93 20.58 18.03
N ASP A 324 -6.83 20.49 17.03
CA ASP A 324 -7.90 21.47 16.77
C ASP A 324 -7.36 22.91 16.82
N TYR A 325 -6.19 23.10 16.19
CA TYR A 325 -5.42 24.33 16.26
C TYR A 325 -5.79 25.22 15.08
N ALA A 326 -6.41 26.37 15.38
CA ALA A 326 -6.79 27.39 14.40
C ALA A 326 -5.96 28.67 14.62
N ASP A 327 -5.10 28.98 13.65
CA ASP A 327 -4.31 30.21 13.63
C ASP A 327 -4.47 30.92 12.29
N ALA A 328 -5.20 32.03 12.31
CA ALA A 328 -5.47 32.84 11.13
C ALA A 328 -4.20 33.36 10.45
N SER A 329 -3.07 33.44 11.15
CA SER A 329 -1.78 33.82 10.55
C SER A 329 -1.18 32.72 9.69
N ILE A 330 -1.37 31.44 10.08
CA ILE A 330 -0.89 30.29 9.32
C ILE A 330 -1.79 30.06 8.11
N ASP A 331 -3.11 30.23 8.26
CA ASP A 331 -4.07 30.10 7.16
C ASP A 331 -3.85 31.12 6.04
N GLN A 332 -3.31 32.30 6.35
CA GLN A 332 -2.95 33.32 5.34
C GLN A 332 -1.67 32.98 4.57
N LEU A 333 -0.81 32.13 5.13
CA LEU A 333 0.46 31.70 4.53
C LEU A 333 0.34 30.33 3.85
N ALA A 334 -0.63 29.52 4.30
CA ALA A 334 -0.99 28.26 3.71
C ALA A 334 -1.32 28.41 2.21
N GLY A 335 -0.72 27.56 1.38
CA GLY A 335 -0.86 27.61 -0.07
C GLY A 335 -0.14 28.76 -0.78
N ARG A 336 0.54 29.69 -0.09
CA ARG A 336 1.27 30.80 -0.75
C ARG A 336 2.78 30.52 -0.80
N LEU A 337 3.27 30.19 -2.00
CA LEU A 337 4.66 29.76 -2.21
C LEU A 337 5.68 30.88 -1.98
N GLU A 338 5.32 32.14 -2.21
CA GLU A 338 6.18 33.31 -1.96
C GLU A 338 6.52 33.53 -0.47
N HIS A 339 5.74 32.92 0.43
CA HIS A 339 5.92 33.02 1.86
C HIS A 339 6.33 31.67 2.49
N THR A 340 6.97 30.80 1.70
CA THR A 340 7.42 29.48 2.15
C THR A 340 8.28 29.56 3.41
N ASP A 341 9.26 30.47 3.48
CA ASP A 341 10.14 30.55 4.65
C ASP A 341 9.38 30.96 5.92
N ALA A 342 8.50 31.96 5.82
CA ALA A 342 7.68 32.39 6.96
C ALA A 342 6.67 31.31 7.40
N PHE A 343 6.16 30.51 6.45
CA PHE A 343 5.31 29.37 6.74
C PHE A 343 6.10 28.25 7.43
N LEU A 344 7.30 27.93 6.93
CA LEU A 344 8.20 26.94 7.53
C LEU A 344 8.56 27.32 8.97
N ASP A 345 8.96 28.56 9.23
CA ASP A 345 9.28 29.03 10.59
C ASP A 345 8.13 28.79 11.57
N LYS A 346 6.89 28.97 11.11
CA LYS A 346 5.68 28.72 11.91
C LYS A 346 5.46 27.23 12.15
N ILE A 347 5.59 26.40 11.14
CA ILE A 347 5.43 24.94 11.28
C ILE A 347 6.55 24.36 12.17
N GLU A 348 7.80 24.78 11.98
CA GLU A 348 8.92 24.39 12.84
C GLU A 348 8.67 24.77 14.30
N SER A 349 8.07 25.95 14.56
CA SER A 349 7.71 26.34 15.93
C SER A 349 6.62 25.44 16.55
N LEU A 350 5.71 24.90 15.74
CA LEU A 350 4.68 23.96 16.18
C LEU A 350 5.27 22.57 16.41
N GLU A 351 6.18 22.11 15.54
CA GLU A 351 6.92 20.86 15.73
C GLU A 351 7.82 20.91 16.97
N GLN A 352 8.44 22.07 17.26
CA GLN A 352 9.17 22.27 18.51
C GLN A 352 8.24 22.15 19.73
N GLN A 353 7.04 22.72 19.68
CA GLN A 353 6.06 22.53 20.74
C GLN A 353 5.62 21.06 20.86
N TRP A 354 5.46 20.36 19.73
CA TRP A 354 5.11 18.94 19.71
C TRP A 354 6.17 18.11 20.42
N THR A 355 7.44 18.27 20.02
CA THR A 355 8.58 17.55 20.61
C THR A 355 8.78 17.91 22.07
N GLU A 356 8.55 19.17 22.48
CA GLU A 356 8.60 19.56 23.89
C GLU A 356 7.54 18.80 24.72
N LYS A 357 6.31 18.67 24.19
CA LYS A 357 5.23 17.93 24.85
C LYS A 357 5.52 16.43 24.90
N GLU A 358 6.07 15.87 23.83
CA GLU A 358 6.49 14.47 23.78
C GLU A 358 7.58 14.19 24.82
N LEU A 359 8.60 15.05 24.93
CA LEU A 359 9.66 14.93 25.92
C LEU A 359 9.12 15.06 27.36
N GLN A 360 8.21 16.02 27.60
CA GLN A 360 7.54 16.15 28.89
C GLN A 360 6.77 14.87 29.25
N GLY A 361 6.02 14.31 28.31
CA GLY A 361 5.30 13.05 28.49
C GLY A 361 6.24 11.86 28.74
N ALA A 362 7.31 11.74 27.96
CA ALA A 362 8.32 10.70 28.13
C ALA A 362 9.01 10.77 29.50
N SER A 363 9.33 11.97 29.99
CA SER A 363 9.94 12.15 31.31
C SER A 363 8.99 11.73 32.46
N LEU A 364 7.69 11.97 32.30
CA LEU A 364 6.68 11.51 33.25
C LEU A 364 6.54 9.99 33.20
N ILE A 365 6.47 9.41 32.00
CA ILE A 365 6.43 7.96 31.81
C ILE A 365 7.63 7.29 32.46
N GLU A 366 8.85 7.75 32.16
CA GLU A 366 10.08 7.18 32.71
C GLU A 366 10.08 7.20 34.24
N ARG A 367 9.61 8.30 34.85
CA ARG A 367 9.49 8.39 36.31
C ARG A 367 8.56 7.33 36.89
N TRP A 368 7.44 7.03 36.24
CA TRP A 368 6.48 6.03 36.72
C TRP A 368 6.91 4.59 36.40
N GLU A 369 7.58 4.36 35.27
CA GLU A 369 8.21 3.08 34.95
C GLU A 369 9.31 2.73 35.99
N GLN A 370 10.09 3.71 36.44
CA GLN A 370 11.07 3.52 37.53
C GLN A 370 10.41 3.10 38.86
N LEU A 371 9.17 3.50 39.10
CA LEU A 371 8.38 3.07 40.26
C LEU A 371 7.70 1.70 40.01
N GLY A 372 7.85 1.13 38.82
CA GLY A 372 7.39 -0.21 38.46
C GLY A 372 5.97 -0.28 37.88
N PHE A 373 5.41 0.85 37.43
CA PHE A 373 4.12 0.90 36.73
C PHE A 373 4.28 0.60 35.24
N ASP A 374 3.28 -0.07 34.65
CA ASP A 374 3.18 -0.26 33.21
C ASP A 374 2.64 1.02 32.55
N MET A 375 3.43 1.59 31.63
CA MET A 375 3.15 2.87 30.96
C MET A 375 3.11 2.74 29.43
N ASP A 376 3.13 1.52 28.88
CA ASP A 376 3.27 1.32 27.43
C ASP A 376 2.13 1.95 26.61
N ILE A 377 0.88 1.90 27.10
CA ILE A 377 -0.25 2.55 26.41
C ILE A 377 -0.14 4.08 26.50
N TRP A 378 0.42 4.65 27.57
CA TRP A 378 0.68 6.10 27.64
C TRP A 378 1.79 6.50 26.68
N ARG A 379 2.82 5.66 26.54
CA ARG A 379 3.89 5.86 25.55
C ARG A 379 3.32 5.85 24.14
N TYR A 380 2.39 4.95 23.85
CA TYR A 380 1.64 4.95 22.60
C TYR A 380 0.79 6.22 22.42
N LYS A 381 -0.02 6.60 23.42
CA LYS A 381 -0.86 7.81 23.35
C LYS A 381 -0.06 9.09 23.16
N ILE A 382 1.05 9.27 23.89
CA ILE A 382 1.88 10.48 23.81
C ILE A 382 2.63 10.56 22.49
N THR A 383 3.05 9.43 21.90
CA THR A 383 3.70 9.45 20.58
C THR A 383 2.71 9.76 19.44
N GLN A 384 1.44 9.38 19.59
CA GLN A 384 0.39 9.70 18.61
C GLN A 384 -0.14 11.12 18.75
N ASP A 385 -0.52 11.52 19.96
CA ASP A 385 -0.92 12.89 20.30
C ASP A 385 -0.31 13.30 21.65
N PRO A 386 0.82 14.01 21.64
CA PRO A 386 1.49 14.45 22.85
C PRO A 386 0.63 15.40 23.67
N ARG A 387 -0.22 16.21 23.05
CA ARG A 387 -0.97 17.25 23.75
C ARG A 387 -2.14 16.64 24.51
N GLN A 388 -2.95 15.82 23.83
CA GLN A 388 -4.05 15.12 24.49
C GLN A 388 -3.52 14.05 25.44
N GLY A 389 -2.55 13.23 25.02
CA GLY A 389 -1.96 12.17 25.83
C GLY A 389 -1.35 12.71 27.13
N LEU A 390 -0.62 13.81 27.10
CA LEU A 390 -0.07 14.45 28.29
C LEU A 390 -1.17 15.05 29.19
N SER A 391 -2.21 15.65 28.61
CA SER A 391 -3.35 16.17 29.37
C SER A 391 -4.09 15.05 30.11
N GLU A 392 -4.41 13.96 29.42
CA GLU A 392 -5.05 12.77 30.00
C GLU A 392 -4.16 12.11 31.07
N LEU A 393 -2.86 11.96 30.80
CA LEU A 393 -1.89 11.43 31.76
C LEU A 393 -1.86 12.29 33.03
N ASN A 394 -1.81 13.62 32.88
CA ASN A 394 -1.84 14.54 34.01
C ASN A 394 -3.11 14.42 34.86
N GLN A 395 -4.27 14.14 34.24
CA GLN A 395 -5.51 13.89 34.98
C GLN A 395 -5.46 12.58 35.77
N ARG A 396 -4.71 11.57 35.30
CA ARG A 396 -4.56 10.26 35.95
C ARG A 396 -3.41 10.20 36.97
N LEU A 397 -2.50 11.18 36.99
CA LEU A 397 -1.40 11.25 37.96
C LEU A 397 -1.82 11.07 39.43
N PRO A 398 -2.94 11.65 39.92
CA PRO A 398 -3.37 11.45 41.31
C PRO A 398 -3.70 9.98 41.64
N ALA A 399 -4.22 9.22 40.67
CA ALA A 399 -4.51 7.80 40.85
C ALA A 399 -3.21 6.99 40.96
N TYR A 400 -2.20 7.27 40.12
CA TYR A 400 -0.88 6.65 40.21
C TYR A 400 -0.16 6.99 41.53
N GLN A 401 -0.28 8.23 42.00
CA GLN A 401 0.23 8.63 43.33
C GLN A 401 -0.43 7.81 44.44
N ARG A 402 -1.76 7.69 44.43
CA ARG A 402 -2.50 6.90 45.41
C ARG A 402 -2.13 5.42 45.36
N ALA A 403 -1.98 4.85 44.16
CA ALA A 403 -1.53 3.47 43.99
C ALA A 403 -0.11 3.26 44.52
N ASN A 404 0.80 4.20 44.28
CA ASN A 404 2.16 4.14 44.82
C ASN A 404 2.16 4.19 46.35
N ASP A 405 1.35 5.06 46.95
CA ASP A 405 1.21 5.13 48.41
C ASP A 405 0.67 3.80 48.98
N LEU A 406 -0.28 3.15 48.30
CA LEU A 406 -0.78 1.82 48.68
C LEU A 406 0.31 0.75 48.54
N LEU A 407 1.09 0.75 47.45
CA LEU A 407 2.22 -0.16 47.26
C LEU A 407 3.28 0.00 48.36
N GLU A 408 3.66 1.24 48.69
CA GLU A 408 4.60 1.51 49.78
C GLU A 408 4.09 1.01 51.14
N ASN A 409 2.78 1.10 51.37
CA ASN A 409 2.18 0.59 52.60
C ASN A 409 2.04 -0.93 52.59
N MET A 410 1.76 -1.56 51.45
CA MET A 410 1.76 -3.01 51.28
C MET A 410 3.15 -3.61 51.57
N LEU A 411 4.23 -2.95 51.15
CA LEU A 411 5.61 -3.36 51.46
C LEU A 411 5.93 -3.31 52.97
N LYS A 412 5.21 -2.52 53.77
CA LYS A 412 5.39 -2.42 55.22
C LYS A 412 4.58 -3.45 56.01
N ILE A 413 3.67 -4.19 55.36
CA ILE A 413 2.85 -5.21 56.02
C ILE A 413 3.70 -6.43 56.35
N ASP A 414 3.52 -6.95 57.56
CA ASP A 414 4.07 -8.25 57.96
C ASP A 414 3.28 -9.41 57.31
N THR A 415 3.92 -10.12 56.38
CA THR A 415 3.37 -11.29 55.69
C THR A 415 3.91 -12.62 56.24
N SER A 416 4.67 -12.61 57.35
CA SER A 416 5.41 -13.78 57.84
C SER A 416 4.56 -14.99 58.24
N LEU A 417 3.27 -14.77 58.56
CA LEU A 417 2.28 -15.80 58.89
C LEU A 417 1.36 -16.18 57.73
N GLY A 418 1.57 -15.61 56.54
CA GLY A 418 0.77 -15.88 55.34
C GLY A 418 0.10 -14.65 54.73
N GLY A 419 -0.25 -14.76 53.45
CA GLY A 419 -0.80 -13.69 52.62
C GLY A 419 0.25 -12.96 51.77
N GLU A 420 1.46 -13.52 51.63
CA GLU A 420 2.47 -13.03 50.68
C GLU A 420 1.95 -13.09 49.24
N GLU A 421 1.36 -14.21 48.84
CA GLU A 421 0.74 -14.37 47.51
C GLU A 421 -0.40 -13.37 47.25
N ASP A 422 -1.16 -12.99 48.28
CA ASP A 422 -2.23 -11.98 48.16
C ASP A 422 -1.67 -10.57 47.98
N VAL A 423 -0.60 -10.24 48.72
CA VAL A 423 0.13 -8.98 48.54
C VAL A 423 0.76 -8.94 47.16
N GLU A 424 1.41 -10.01 46.70
CA GLU A 424 2.01 -10.08 45.36
C GLU A 424 0.98 -9.91 44.25
N ARG A 425 -0.16 -10.61 44.34
CA ARG A 425 -1.26 -10.46 43.38
C ARG A 425 -1.79 -9.02 43.34
N ARG A 426 -2.05 -8.41 44.51
CA ARG A 426 -2.56 -7.05 44.61
C ARG A 426 -1.52 -6.00 44.18
N THR A 427 -0.24 -6.21 44.47
CA THR A 427 0.84 -5.34 43.96
C THR A 427 0.97 -5.43 42.44
N SER A 428 0.78 -6.60 41.85
CA SER A 428 0.76 -6.78 40.39
C SER A 428 -0.42 -6.02 39.77
N ILE A 429 -1.62 -6.12 40.34
CA ILE A 429 -2.81 -5.38 39.90
C ILE A 429 -2.57 -3.86 39.99
N LEU A 430 -2.00 -3.37 41.10
CA LEU A 430 -1.73 -1.94 41.28
C LEU A 430 -0.68 -1.38 40.30
N ARG A 431 0.15 -2.24 39.69
CA ARG A 431 1.15 -1.85 38.68
C ARG A 431 0.62 -1.88 37.25
N THR A 432 -0.49 -2.58 37.01
CA THR A 432 -1.14 -2.64 35.70
C THR A 432 -1.98 -1.40 35.40
N MET A 433 -2.25 -1.17 34.11
CA MET A 433 -2.50 0.16 33.58
C MET A 433 -3.90 0.76 33.85
N ASP A 434 -4.89 0.00 34.34
CA ASP A 434 -6.23 0.53 34.61
C ASP A 434 -6.54 0.59 36.11
N LEU A 435 -6.12 1.69 36.74
CA LEU A 435 -6.42 2.00 38.14
C LEU A 435 -7.72 2.80 38.24
N GLU A 436 -8.84 2.11 38.38
CA GLU A 436 -10.11 2.71 38.73
C GLU A 436 -10.14 3.12 40.22
N THR A 437 -10.94 4.13 40.54
CA THR A 437 -11.11 4.60 41.92
C THR A 437 -11.62 3.51 42.84
N ASP A 438 -12.51 2.65 42.32
CA ASP A 438 -13.16 1.59 43.08
C ASP A 438 -12.16 0.49 43.47
N VAL A 439 -11.26 0.14 42.56
CA VAL A 439 -10.15 -0.79 42.82
C VAL A 439 -9.20 -0.21 43.86
N LEU A 440 -8.85 1.08 43.75
CA LEU A 440 -8.01 1.74 44.75
C LEU A 440 -8.65 1.77 46.15
N ASP A 441 -9.97 1.99 46.21
CA ASP A 441 -10.73 1.98 47.45
C ASP A 441 -10.80 0.57 48.06
N GLU A 442 -11.02 -0.48 47.26
CA GLU A 442 -10.98 -1.87 47.71
C GLU A 442 -9.60 -2.23 48.28
N MET A 443 -8.53 -1.89 47.55
CA MET A 443 -7.15 -2.18 47.96
C MET A 443 -6.80 -1.47 49.26
N GLN A 444 -7.27 -0.22 49.44
CA GLN A 444 -7.10 0.51 50.69
C GLN A 444 -7.86 -0.16 51.84
N GLN A 445 -9.12 -0.53 51.66
CA GLN A 445 -9.91 -1.20 52.70
C GLN A 445 -9.30 -2.54 53.10
N TRP A 446 -8.83 -3.32 52.13
CA TRP A 446 -8.15 -4.58 52.38
C TRP A 446 -6.85 -4.38 53.18
N LEU A 447 -6.05 -3.37 52.82
CA LEU A 447 -4.83 -3.00 53.52
C LEU A 447 -5.13 -2.60 54.98
N GLU A 448 -6.15 -1.77 55.21
CA GLU A 448 -6.59 -1.37 56.54
C GLU A 448 -7.05 -2.58 57.38
N LYS A 449 -7.85 -3.48 56.81
CA LYS A 449 -8.26 -4.73 57.50
C LYS A 449 -7.07 -5.61 57.84
N LYS A 450 -6.13 -5.81 56.91
CA LYS A 450 -4.95 -6.66 57.12
C LYS A 450 -3.98 -6.07 58.15
N THR A 451 -3.69 -4.78 58.07
CA THR A 451 -2.86 -4.08 59.07
C THR A 451 -3.49 -4.15 60.45
N LEU A 452 -4.79 -3.94 60.56
CA LEU A 452 -5.53 -4.02 61.81
C LEU A 452 -5.51 -5.46 62.39
N ARG A 453 -5.71 -6.49 61.57
CA ARG A 453 -5.53 -7.90 61.98
C ARG A 453 -4.12 -8.18 62.48
N ASN A 454 -3.10 -7.75 61.75
CA ASN A 454 -1.70 -7.96 62.15
C ASN A 454 -1.36 -7.25 63.46
N THR A 455 -1.84 -6.02 63.67
CA THR A 455 -1.63 -5.30 64.93
C THR A 455 -2.34 -5.95 66.10
N ARG A 456 -3.56 -6.47 65.90
CA ARG A 456 -4.27 -7.24 66.94
C ARG A 456 -3.56 -8.55 67.26
N HIS A 457 -3.13 -9.30 66.26
CA HIS A 457 -2.37 -10.54 66.46
C HIS A 457 -1.06 -10.28 67.21
N ARG A 458 -0.36 -9.18 66.86
CA ARG A 458 0.84 -8.76 67.59
C ARG A 458 0.54 -8.41 69.05
N ARG A 459 -0.57 -7.73 69.34
CA ARG A 459 -1.00 -7.42 70.71
C ARG A 459 -1.39 -8.67 71.49
N LEU A 460 -2.07 -9.62 70.86
CA LEU A 460 -2.39 -10.92 71.44
C LEU A 460 -1.12 -11.65 71.87
N LEU A 461 -0.18 -11.86 70.93
CA LEU A 461 1.11 -12.51 71.20
C LEU A 461 1.91 -11.75 72.26
N GLN A 462 1.86 -10.42 72.27
CA GLN A 462 2.46 -9.61 73.31
C GLN A 462 1.84 -9.87 74.68
N SER A 463 0.51 -9.95 74.78
CA SER A 463 -0.18 -10.26 76.04
C SER A 463 0.16 -11.65 76.56
N GLU A 464 0.25 -12.65 75.68
CA GLU A 464 0.64 -14.02 76.03
C GLU A 464 2.11 -14.09 76.46
N TRP A 465 2.99 -13.36 75.79
CA TRP A 465 4.40 -13.23 76.18
C TRP A 465 4.55 -12.54 77.54
N GLU A 466 3.82 -11.45 77.79
CA GLU A 466 3.80 -10.78 79.09
C GLU A 466 3.28 -11.70 80.20
N GLN A 467 2.28 -12.53 79.91
CA GLN A 467 1.83 -13.57 80.84
C GLN A 467 2.91 -14.61 81.10
N ALA A 468 3.59 -15.11 80.06
CA ALA A 468 4.71 -16.04 80.20
C ALA A 468 5.88 -15.44 81.00
N VAL A 469 6.13 -14.14 80.88
CA VAL A 469 7.10 -13.39 81.71
C VAL A 469 6.64 -13.34 83.17
N ARG A 470 5.37 -13.04 83.44
CA ARG A 470 4.81 -13.04 84.81
C ARG A 470 4.88 -14.41 85.47
N GLU A 471 4.71 -15.48 84.68
CA GLU A 471 4.87 -16.87 85.12
C GLU A 471 6.34 -17.31 85.26
N GLY A 472 7.30 -16.45 84.94
CA GLY A 472 8.74 -16.70 85.05
C GLY A 472 9.32 -17.60 83.96
N LYS A 473 8.56 -17.87 82.89
CA LYS A 473 8.93 -18.75 81.78
C LYS A 473 9.66 -18.02 80.64
N ALA A 474 9.58 -16.69 80.59
CA ALA A 474 10.16 -15.85 79.55
C ALA A 474 10.98 -14.68 80.13
N LYS A 475 11.90 -14.12 79.33
CA LYS A 475 12.72 -12.96 79.71
C LYS A 475 11.98 -11.66 79.36
N SER A 476 11.89 -10.74 80.32
CA SER A 476 11.34 -9.40 80.10
C SER A 476 12.22 -8.60 79.13
N GLY A 477 11.64 -8.01 78.08
CA GLY A 477 12.33 -7.12 77.14
C GLY A 477 12.73 -7.69 75.78
N ALA A 478 12.21 -8.86 75.38
CA ALA A 478 12.42 -9.38 74.03
C ALA A 478 11.60 -8.57 72.99
N THR A 479 12.26 -8.09 71.93
CA THR A 479 11.63 -7.46 70.76
C THR A 479 11.69 -8.40 69.57
N PHE A 480 10.56 -8.55 68.88
CA PHE A 480 10.42 -9.41 67.70
C PHE A 480 10.21 -8.54 66.45
N SER A 481 10.91 -8.83 65.35
CA SER A 481 10.69 -8.15 64.07
C SER A 481 9.32 -8.53 63.52
N ASP A 482 9.11 -9.84 63.32
CA ASP A 482 7.97 -10.38 62.58
C ASP A 482 7.09 -11.28 63.47
N LEU A 483 5.81 -11.36 63.15
CA LEU A 483 4.81 -12.15 63.86
C LEU A 483 5.19 -13.63 63.95
N ARG A 484 5.74 -14.23 62.88
CA ARG A 484 6.22 -15.63 62.91
C ARG A 484 7.36 -15.86 63.89
N SER A 485 8.31 -14.92 63.98
CA SER A 485 9.41 -15.02 64.95
C SER A 485 8.87 -14.96 66.39
N PHE A 486 7.78 -14.20 66.58
CA PHE A 486 7.11 -14.06 67.86
C PHE A 486 6.36 -15.36 68.24
N GLU A 487 5.63 -15.96 67.31
CA GLU A 487 4.96 -17.25 67.54
C GLU A 487 5.94 -18.38 67.88
N ILE A 488 7.04 -18.51 67.13
CA ILE A 488 8.04 -19.56 67.38
C ILE A 488 8.65 -19.41 68.78
N ALA A 489 8.91 -18.18 69.21
CA ALA A 489 9.42 -17.91 70.55
C ALA A 489 8.41 -18.35 71.62
N LEU A 490 7.12 -18.08 71.43
CA LEU A 490 6.06 -18.52 72.34
C LEU A 490 5.87 -20.05 72.32
N ALA A 491 5.84 -20.67 71.15
CA ALA A 491 5.74 -22.12 70.99
C ALA A 491 6.89 -22.87 71.68
N SER A 492 8.11 -22.32 71.63
CA SER A 492 9.27 -22.90 72.31
C SER A 492 9.10 -22.94 73.84
N ILE A 493 8.37 -21.98 74.42
CA ILE A 493 8.03 -21.94 75.84
C ILE A 493 6.97 -23.01 76.17
N GLU A 494 5.99 -23.21 75.30
CA GLU A 494 4.98 -24.27 75.48
C GLU A 494 5.60 -25.67 75.42
N HIS A 495 6.50 -25.94 74.48
CA HIS A 495 7.12 -27.26 74.34
C HIS A 495 7.95 -27.65 75.59
N GLN A 496 8.67 -26.70 76.20
CA GLN A 496 9.35 -26.93 77.48
C GLN A 496 8.39 -27.29 78.63
N SER A 497 7.13 -26.87 78.55
CA SER A 497 6.11 -27.23 79.53
C SER A 497 5.51 -28.63 79.31
N ARG A 498 5.37 -29.07 78.05
CA ARG A 498 4.84 -30.40 77.68
C ARG A 498 5.78 -31.55 78.06
N ASP A 499 7.10 -31.37 77.94
CA ASP A 499 8.10 -32.39 78.33
C ASP A 499 8.11 -32.72 79.83
N ARG A 500 7.57 -31.84 80.68
CA ARG A 500 7.39 -32.13 82.12
C ARG A 500 6.14 -32.99 82.42
N ILE A 501 5.19 -33.08 81.49
CA ILE A 501 3.91 -33.79 81.67
C ILE A 501 4.03 -35.26 81.23
N SER A 502 4.85 -35.57 80.21
CA SER A 502 5.03 -36.92 79.65
C SER A 502 5.62 -37.96 80.63
N ASN A 503 6.47 -37.53 81.57
CA ASN A 503 7.05 -38.43 82.58
C ASN A 503 6.04 -38.91 83.63
N ASN A 504 4.89 -38.23 83.79
CA ASN A 504 3.87 -38.57 84.79
C ASN A 504 2.73 -39.44 84.22
N THR A 505 2.65 -39.59 82.89
CA THR A 505 1.63 -40.42 82.22
C THR A 505 2.04 -41.88 82.09
N ILE A 506 3.34 -42.17 81.96
CA ILE A 506 3.87 -43.55 81.85
C ILE A 506 3.70 -44.31 83.17
N SER A 507 3.95 -43.66 84.31
CA SER A 507 3.78 -44.26 85.64
C SER A 507 2.30 -44.61 85.94
N ASN A 508 1.37 -43.73 85.55
CA ASN A 508 -0.06 -43.97 85.70
C ASN A 508 -0.58 -45.06 84.75
N ALA A 509 -0.05 -45.17 83.53
CA ALA A 509 -0.41 -46.23 82.58
C ALA A 509 -0.02 -47.63 83.10
N ILE A 510 1.19 -47.78 83.66
CA ILE A 510 1.68 -49.04 84.25
C ILE A 510 0.81 -49.48 85.45
N SER A 511 0.36 -48.54 86.27
CA SER A 511 -0.52 -48.84 87.41
C SER A 511 -1.92 -49.34 86.98
N ARG A 512 -2.46 -48.80 85.87
CA ARG A 512 -3.75 -49.21 85.33
C ARG A 512 -3.69 -50.59 84.67
N THR A 513 -2.60 -50.88 83.94
CA THR A 513 -2.42 -52.22 83.35
C THR A 513 -2.24 -53.30 84.41
N ASN A 514 -1.58 -53.00 85.53
CA ASN A 514 -1.50 -53.92 86.68
C ASN A 514 -2.88 -54.30 87.24
N ALA A 515 -3.79 -53.33 87.35
CA ALA A 515 -5.14 -53.60 87.82
C ALA A 515 -5.94 -54.51 86.86
N GLU A 516 -5.77 -54.32 85.54
CA GLU A 516 -6.40 -55.18 84.53
C GLU A 516 -5.78 -56.58 84.48
N LEU A 517 -4.46 -56.72 84.67
CA LEU A 517 -3.81 -58.04 84.78
C LEU A 517 -4.35 -58.83 85.98
N LEU A 518 -4.44 -58.22 87.16
CA LEU A 518 -5.04 -58.86 88.34
C LEU A 518 -6.52 -59.23 88.11
N ARG A 519 -7.25 -58.43 87.32
CA ARG A 519 -8.64 -58.72 86.94
C ARG A 519 -8.72 -59.94 86.02
N LEU A 520 -7.81 -60.10 85.08
CA LEU A 520 -7.74 -61.30 84.23
C LEU A 520 -7.41 -62.54 85.07
N GLU A 521 -6.54 -62.41 86.07
CA GLU A 521 -6.15 -63.53 86.93
C GLU A 521 -7.35 -64.03 87.73
N SER A 522 -8.13 -63.09 88.26
CA SER A 522 -9.39 -63.38 88.95
C SER A 522 -10.47 -64.04 88.08
N ARG A 523 -10.35 -63.95 86.75
CA ARG A 523 -11.25 -64.56 85.77
C ARG A 523 -10.75 -65.93 85.27
N GLY A 524 -9.63 -66.41 85.80
CA GLY A 524 -9.05 -67.72 85.49
C GLY A 524 -8.10 -67.75 84.29
N TRP A 525 -7.61 -66.59 83.83
CA TRP A 525 -6.58 -66.49 82.79
C TRP A 525 -5.18 -66.71 83.35
N ASN A 526 -4.29 -67.32 82.58
CA ASN A 526 -2.87 -67.45 82.91
C ASN A 526 -2.11 -66.19 82.45
N ILE A 527 -1.47 -65.48 83.37
CA ILE A 527 -0.88 -64.15 83.12
C ILE A 527 0.62 -64.13 83.44
N THR A 528 1.21 -65.30 83.74
CA THR A 528 2.62 -65.41 84.12
C THR A 528 3.57 -64.85 83.06
N GLU A 529 3.26 -65.04 81.78
CA GLU A 529 4.08 -64.52 80.67
C GLU A 529 3.93 -63.00 80.47
N LEU A 530 2.71 -62.46 80.63
CA LEU A 530 2.44 -61.02 80.55
C LEU A 530 3.09 -60.24 81.69
N LEU A 531 3.10 -60.79 82.92
CA LEU A 531 3.81 -60.20 84.06
C LEU A 531 5.33 -60.19 83.83
N HIS A 532 5.88 -61.28 83.29
CA HIS A 532 7.31 -61.35 82.97
C HIS A 532 7.71 -60.38 81.85
N LEU A 533 6.85 -60.18 80.84
CA LEU A 533 7.06 -59.17 79.78
C LEU A 533 6.99 -57.74 80.34
N GLN A 534 6.08 -57.48 81.26
CA GLN A 534 5.97 -56.17 81.91
C GLN A 534 7.22 -55.79 82.73
N GLU A 535 7.86 -56.77 83.38
CA GLU A 535 9.07 -56.56 84.19
C GLU A 535 10.34 -56.35 83.35
N LYS A 536 10.46 -57.00 82.19
CA LYS A 536 11.68 -56.96 81.36
C LYS A 536 11.65 -55.96 80.21
N GLU A 537 10.49 -55.74 79.58
CA GLU A 537 10.35 -54.88 78.40
C GLU A 537 8.99 -54.16 78.36
N SER A 538 8.92 -52.97 78.97
CA SER A 538 7.66 -52.21 79.08
C SER A 538 7.04 -51.79 77.73
N GLU A 539 7.85 -51.50 76.70
CA GLU A 539 7.34 -51.09 75.39
C GLU A 539 6.74 -52.25 74.57
N SER A 540 7.35 -53.43 74.61
CA SER A 540 6.82 -54.62 73.93
C SER A 540 5.58 -55.16 74.65
N PHE A 541 5.54 -55.03 75.98
CA PHE A 541 4.36 -55.31 76.80
C PHE A 541 3.12 -54.54 76.34
N PHE A 542 3.16 -53.21 76.17
CA PHE A 542 1.95 -52.46 75.81
C PHE A 542 1.38 -52.86 74.44
N LYS A 543 2.24 -53.16 73.45
CA LYS A 543 1.79 -53.63 72.12
C LYS A 543 1.12 -54.99 72.20
N GLN A 544 1.75 -55.95 72.89
CA GLN A 544 1.23 -57.32 73.02
C GLN A 544 0.03 -57.40 73.96
N PHE A 545 -0.03 -56.55 74.99
CA PHE A 545 -1.18 -56.42 75.89
C PHE A 545 -2.43 -55.92 75.14
N VAL A 546 -2.31 -54.90 74.28
CA VAL A 546 -3.47 -54.42 73.50
C VAL A 546 -3.99 -55.50 72.54
N GLN A 547 -3.08 -56.18 71.83
CA GLN A 547 -3.44 -57.26 70.91
C GLN A 547 -4.09 -58.45 71.63
N SER A 548 -3.53 -58.87 72.77
CA SER A 548 -4.10 -59.95 73.58
C SER A 548 -5.45 -59.56 74.19
N MET A 549 -5.65 -58.30 74.61
CA MET A 549 -6.95 -57.85 75.12
C MET A 549 -8.04 -57.87 74.05
N GLU A 550 -7.71 -57.51 72.81
CA GLU A 550 -8.63 -57.66 71.68
C GLU A 550 -8.98 -59.15 71.44
N ALA A 551 -7.99 -60.05 71.50
CA ALA A 551 -8.20 -61.49 71.36
C ALA A 551 -9.05 -62.09 72.50
N VAL A 552 -8.85 -61.63 73.75
CA VAL A 552 -9.65 -62.03 74.93
C VAL A 552 -11.14 -61.70 74.73
N THR A 553 -11.47 -60.57 74.09
CA THR A 553 -12.88 -60.26 73.77
C THR A 553 -13.49 -61.24 72.75
N ARG A 554 -12.66 -61.88 71.91
CA ARG A 554 -13.06 -62.82 70.85
C ARG A 554 -12.97 -64.30 71.24
N ILE A 555 -12.80 -64.63 72.53
CA ILE A 555 -12.68 -66.02 72.98
C ILE A 555 -13.93 -66.87 72.65
N GLY A 556 -15.14 -66.32 72.76
CA GLY A 556 -16.38 -67.07 72.50
C GLY A 556 -16.48 -67.66 71.08
N PRO A 557 -16.20 -66.89 70.02
CA PRO A 557 -16.04 -67.42 68.66
C PRO A 557 -14.92 -68.45 68.49
N ILE A 558 -13.72 -68.19 69.02
CA ILE A 558 -12.56 -69.07 68.89
C ILE A 558 -12.85 -70.43 69.55
N GLN A 559 -13.40 -70.41 70.75
CA GLN A 559 -13.75 -71.59 71.52
C GLN A 559 -14.85 -72.43 70.85
N ARG A 560 -15.85 -71.80 70.22
CA ARG A 560 -16.86 -72.52 69.42
C ARG A 560 -16.24 -73.26 68.23
N ARG A 561 -15.24 -72.67 67.58
CA ARG A 561 -14.53 -73.30 66.45
C ARG A 561 -13.67 -74.48 66.89
N ILE A 562 -13.01 -74.35 68.05
CA ILE A 562 -12.19 -75.43 68.63
C ILE A 562 -13.10 -76.56 69.13
N ALA A 563 -14.20 -76.25 69.83
CA ALA A 563 -15.13 -77.26 70.33
C ALA A 563 -15.84 -78.05 69.22
N ALA A 564 -15.95 -77.49 68.02
CA ALA A 564 -16.52 -78.18 66.85
C ALA A 564 -15.56 -79.17 66.17
N LEU A 565 -14.28 -79.20 66.57
CA LEU A 565 -13.31 -80.16 66.03
C LEU A 565 -13.48 -81.54 66.66
N ASP A 566 -13.20 -82.58 65.87
CA ASP A 566 -13.33 -83.97 66.29
C ASP A 566 -12.11 -84.41 67.11
N TRP A 567 -12.09 -84.03 68.38
CA TRP A 567 -10.98 -84.28 69.33
C TRP A 567 -10.84 -85.75 69.76
N ARG A 568 -11.76 -86.62 69.36
CA ARG A 568 -11.68 -88.08 69.57
C ARG A 568 -10.45 -88.71 68.92
N ARG A 569 -9.86 -88.00 67.94
CA ARG A 569 -8.71 -88.45 67.14
C ARG A 569 -7.34 -88.08 67.73
N ASP A 570 -7.29 -87.19 68.72
CA ASP A 570 -6.05 -86.82 69.42
C ASP A 570 -6.36 -86.17 70.77
N VAL A 571 -6.43 -87.00 71.83
CA VAL A 571 -6.79 -86.53 73.18
C VAL A 571 -5.66 -85.69 73.80
N GLY A 572 -4.40 -86.04 73.51
CA GLY A 572 -3.24 -85.32 74.06
C GLY A 572 -3.15 -83.88 73.55
N ARG A 573 -3.49 -83.63 72.27
CA ARG A 573 -3.57 -82.27 71.74
C ARG A 573 -4.78 -81.51 72.22
N ALA A 574 -5.91 -82.18 72.45
CA ALA A 574 -7.09 -81.56 73.02
C ALA A 574 -6.78 -80.95 74.40
N ASP A 575 -6.05 -81.69 75.24
CA ASP A 575 -5.61 -81.20 76.55
C ASP A 575 -4.61 -80.04 76.42
N ALA A 576 -3.62 -80.14 75.53
CA ALA A 576 -2.65 -79.06 75.29
C ALA A 576 -3.32 -77.75 74.84
N VAL A 577 -4.26 -77.85 73.89
CA VAL A 577 -5.04 -76.70 73.40
C VAL A 577 -5.92 -76.13 74.52
N SER A 578 -6.46 -76.97 75.41
CA SER A 578 -7.24 -76.51 76.57
C SER A 578 -6.42 -75.67 77.56
N TYR A 579 -5.13 -75.98 77.75
CA TYR A 579 -4.22 -75.17 78.55
C TYR A 579 -3.83 -73.88 77.83
N GLN A 580 -3.54 -73.94 76.53
CA GLN A 580 -3.12 -72.78 75.74
C GLN A 580 -4.24 -71.73 75.59
N ILE A 581 -5.52 -72.14 75.53
CA ILE A 581 -6.66 -71.20 75.49
C ILE A 581 -6.73 -70.32 76.76
N ARG A 582 -6.15 -70.76 77.88
CA ARG A 582 -6.12 -69.99 79.12
C ARG A 582 -5.04 -68.90 79.11
N ASP A 583 -4.12 -68.91 78.15
CA ASP A 583 -3.09 -67.87 78.01
C ASP A 583 -3.53 -66.80 76.98
N PRO A 584 -3.69 -65.53 77.38
CA PRO A 584 -4.08 -64.44 76.49
C PRO A 584 -3.14 -64.20 75.31
N LEU A 585 -1.84 -64.53 75.43
CA LEU A 585 -0.85 -64.31 74.36
C LEU A 585 -0.97 -65.35 73.25
N GLU A 586 -1.32 -66.59 73.61
CA GLU A 586 -1.42 -67.70 72.66
C GLU A 586 -2.75 -67.72 71.90
N LEU A 587 -3.78 -66.99 72.35
CA LEU A 587 -5.09 -66.94 71.68
C LEU A 587 -5.02 -66.59 70.19
N VAL A 588 -4.20 -65.59 69.83
CA VAL A 588 -4.01 -65.18 68.43
C VAL A 588 -3.33 -66.28 67.62
N ARG A 589 -2.37 -66.99 68.22
CA ARG A 589 -1.66 -68.12 67.59
C ARG A 589 -2.60 -69.31 67.39
N ILE A 590 -3.42 -69.64 68.38
CA ILE A 590 -4.40 -70.73 68.30
C ILE A 590 -5.41 -70.45 67.18
N GLU A 591 -5.95 -69.22 67.10
CA GLU A 591 -6.90 -68.86 66.06
C GLU A 591 -6.33 -69.07 64.64
N GLN A 592 -5.05 -68.74 64.44
CA GLN A 592 -4.33 -68.99 63.18
C GLN A 592 -4.02 -70.47 62.93
N GLN A 593 -3.85 -71.26 63.98
CA GLN A 593 -3.53 -72.70 63.90
C GLN A 593 -4.77 -73.60 63.71
N ILE A 594 -6.01 -73.10 63.85
CA ILE A 594 -7.25 -73.88 63.65
C ILE A 594 -7.25 -74.67 62.32
N PRO A 595 -6.92 -74.09 61.15
CA PRO A 595 -6.87 -74.85 59.89
C PRO A 595 -5.83 -75.98 59.89
N ALA A 596 -4.69 -75.78 60.56
CA ALA A 596 -3.65 -76.81 60.70
C ALA A 596 -4.11 -77.94 61.64
N LEU A 597 -4.82 -77.62 62.72
CA LEU A 597 -5.43 -78.59 63.63
C LEU A 597 -6.51 -79.42 62.93
N ILE A 598 -7.35 -78.80 62.08
CA ILE A 598 -8.33 -79.53 61.25
C ILE A 598 -7.62 -80.55 60.35
N ARG A 599 -6.56 -80.13 59.66
CA ARG A 599 -5.78 -81.01 58.77
C ARG A 599 -5.17 -82.17 59.55
N HIS A 600 -4.59 -81.89 60.71
CA HIS A 600 -3.96 -82.89 61.56
C HIS A 600 -4.96 -83.91 62.14
N LEU A 601 -6.14 -83.45 62.57
CA LEU A 601 -7.19 -84.35 63.07
C LEU A 601 -7.78 -85.19 61.93
N ALA A 602 -7.88 -84.65 60.71
CA ALA A 602 -8.38 -85.41 59.56
C ALA A 602 -7.43 -86.54 59.08
N GLU A 603 -6.12 -86.40 59.30
CA GLU A 603 -5.10 -87.38 58.90
C GLU A 603 -4.97 -88.58 59.87
N ARG A 604 -5.60 -88.53 61.06
CA ARG A 604 -5.50 -89.57 62.10
C ARG A 604 -6.79 -90.36 62.27
N ASP A 605 -6.64 -91.63 62.64
CA ASP A 605 -7.74 -92.50 63.07
C ASP A 605 -8.21 -92.14 64.50
N ILE A 606 -9.38 -92.63 64.89
CA ILE A 606 -10.01 -92.30 66.19
C ILE A 606 -9.26 -93.02 67.33
N GLU A 607 -8.83 -92.28 68.35
CA GLU A 607 -8.11 -92.79 69.53
C GLU A 607 -9.07 -93.23 70.65
N ASP A 608 -10.10 -92.42 70.95
CA ASP A 608 -11.12 -92.70 71.97
C ASP A 608 -12.50 -92.18 71.54
N GLU A 609 -13.47 -93.08 71.44
CA GLU A 609 -14.85 -92.77 70.99
C GLU A 609 -15.69 -92.04 72.04
N ASP A 610 -15.37 -92.19 73.32
CA ASP A 610 -16.15 -91.61 74.42
C ASP A 610 -15.60 -90.23 74.86
N TYR A 611 -14.51 -89.77 74.24
CA TYR A 611 -13.91 -88.48 74.57
C TYR A 611 -14.81 -87.30 74.16
N THR A 612 -15.02 -86.39 75.11
CA THR A 612 -15.75 -85.13 74.89
C THR A 612 -14.89 -83.96 75.33
N TYR A 613 -14.67 -83.03 74.39
CA TYR A 613 -13.88 -81.83 74.65
C TYR A 613 -14.67 -80.84 75.52
N SER A 614 -14.18 -80.55 76.73
CA SER A 614 -14.78 -79.56 77.62
C SER A 614 -14.26 -78.16 77.30
N ALA A 615 -15.10 -77.37 76.65
CA ALA A 615 -14.76 -76.01 76.26
C ALA A 615 -14.73 -75.08 77.51
N TRP A 616 -13.56 -74.52 77.85
CA TRP A 616 -13.39 -73.56 78.95
C TRP A 616 -13.81 -72.13 78.56
N LEU A 617 -14.61 -71.46 79.40
CA LEU A 617 -14.95 -70.03 79.29
C LEU A 617 -14.60 -69.29 80.59
N PRO A 618 -14.23 -67.99 80.52
CA PRO A 618 -13.99 -67.18 81.71
C PRO A 618 -15.26 -66.95 82.53
N GLU A 619 -15.17 -67.01 83.87
CA GLU A 619 -16.31 -66.73 84.76
C GLU A 619 -16.68 -65.23 84.76
N GLN A 620 -17.96 -64.91 84.52
CA GLN A 620 -18.49 -63.55 84.65
C GLN A 620 -19.05 -63.33 86.06
N ARG A 621 -18.32 -62.60 86.92
CA ARG A 621 -18.92 -62.01 88.13
C ARG A 621 -19.64 -60.71 87.78
N PRO A 622 -20.82 -60.42 88.35
CA PRO A 622 -21.45 -59.10 88.19
C PRO A 622 -20.54 -58.04 88.82
N VAL A 623 -20.05 -57.11 88.00
CA VAL A 623 -19.21 -55.99 88.46
C VAL A 623 -20.13 -54.82 88.82
N LEU A 624 -20.19 -54.47 90.11
CA LEU A 624 -20.70 -53.18 90.55
C LEU A 624 -19.71 -52.09 90.11
N LEU A 625 -20.16 -51.16 89.27
CA LEU A 625 -19.40 -49.96 88.90
C LEU A 625 -19.14 -49.12 90.17
N PRO A 626 -17.87 -48.85 90.56
CA PRO A 626 -17.58 -47.88 91.60
C PRO A 626 -17.97 -46.48 91.14
N MET A 627 -18.79 -45.78 91.94
CA MET A 627 -19.11 -44.37 91.75
C MET A 627 -17.81 -43.56 91.65
N GLU A 628 -17.71 -42.73 90.62
CA GLU A 628 -16.66 -41.74 90.47
C GLU A 628 -16.59 -40.90 91.74
N GLN A 629 -15.49 -41.01 92.48
CA GLN A 629 -15.15 -40.04 93.51
C GLN A 629 -14.86 -38.73 92.80
N SER A 630 -15.87 -37.86 92.78
CA SER A 630 -15.80 -36.45 92.46
C SER A 630 -14.71 -35.80 93.31
N VAL A 631 -13.47 -35.79 92.80
CA VAL A 631 -12.47 -34.84 93.26
C VAL A 631 -12.91 -33.49 92.70
N ILE A 632 -13.43 -32.68 93.60
CA ILE A 632 -13.68 -31.25 93.46
C ILE A 632 -12.39 -30.63 92.91
N GLN A 633 -12.28 -30.51 91.59
CA GLN A 633 -11.39 -29.54 90.98
C GLN A 633 -12.05 -28.19 91.20
N LYS A 634 -11.46 -27.45 92.15
CA LYS A 634 -11.74 -26.04 92.37
C LYS A 634 -11.67 -25.35 91.02
N ILE A 635 -12.82 -24.83 90.58
CA ILE A 635 -12.94 -23.78 89.59
C ILE A 635 -11.96 -22.67 90.01
N PRO A 636 -10.89 -22.37 89.24
CA PRO A 636 -10.26 -21.07 89.39
C PRO A 636 -11.31 -20.04 88.96
N ALA A 637 -11.63 -19.13 89.87
CA ALA A 637 -12.53 -18.03 89.63
C ALA A 637 -12.16 -17.33 88.32
N LYS A 638 -13.15 -17.15 87.44
CA LYS A 638 -13.10 -16.18 86.34
C LYS A 638 -12.70 -14.82 86.92
N VAL A 639 -11.44 -14.45 86.78
CA VAL A 639 -11.07 -13.04 86.68
C VAL A 639 -11.35 -12.69 85.23
N GLN A 640 -12.48 -12.02 84.99
CA GLN A 640 -12.73 -11.37 83.71
C GLN A 640 -11.74 -10.21 83.58
N PRO A 641 -10.90 -10.14 82.53
CA PRO A 641 -10.52 -8.86 82.00
C PRO A 641 -11.71 -8.31 81.19
N ASN A 642 -12.12 -7.08 81.50
CA ASN A 642 -13.16 -6.36 80.77
C ASN A 642 -12.68 -6.05 79.35
N SER A 643 -12.94 -6.94 78.38
CA SER A 643 -12.83 -6.62 76.93
C SER A 643 -13.50 -7.64 75.99
N THR A 644 -14.33 -8.57 76.47
CA THR A 644 -14.86 -9.65 75.60
C THR A 644 -16.14 -9.29 74.83
N LEU A 645 -16.69 -8.09 74.98
CA LEU A 645 -17.93 -7.72 74.29
C LEU A 645 -17.66 -7.30 72.83
N GLU A 646 -16.58 -6.56 72.60
CA GLU A 646 -16.19 -6.10 71.26
C GLU A 646 -15.54 -7.24 70.45
N GLU A 647 -14.75 -8.09 71.11
CA GLU A 647 -14.11 -9.29 70.56
C GLU A 647 -15.13 -10.40 70.23
N ALA A 648 -16.19 -10.57 71.05
CA ALA A 648 -17.27 -11.48 70.72
C ALA A 648 -18.21 -10.94 69.64
N HIS A 649 -18.42 -9.61 69.58
CA HIS A 649 -19.17 -8.99 68.47
C HIS A 649 -18.43 -9.11 67.14
N GLU A 650 -17.10 -9.03 67.16
CA GLU A 650 -16.29 -9.17 65.95
C GLU A 650 -16.12 -10.63 65.52
N ALA A 651 -15.97 -11.58 66.45
CA ALA A 651 -16.03 -13.01 66.13
C ALA A 651 -17.42 -13.44 65.61
N MET A 652 -18.50 -12.78 66.05
CA MET A 652 -19.83 -12.96 65.48
C MET A 652 -19.96 -12.35 64.07
N LEU A 653 -19.31 -11.21 63.80
CA LEU A 653 -19.28 -10.60 62.47
C LEU A 653 -18.40 -11.39 61.49
N GLU A 654 -17.26 -11.91 61.93
CA GLU A 654 -16.35 -12.76 61.14
C GLU A 654 -17.00 -14.11 60.81
N ALA A 655 -17.76 -14.70 61.75
CA ALA A 655 -18.57 -15.89 61.48
C ALA A 655 -19.81 -15.61 60.60
N MET A 656 -20.20 -14.35 60.42
CA MET A 656 -21.28 -13.93 59.51
C MET A 656 -20.76 -13.53 58.12
N ASP A 657 -19.49 -13.13 58.00
CA ASP A 657 -18.83 -12.79 56.73
C ASP A 657 -18.28 -14.02 55.97
N ASP A 658 -18.14 -15.18 56.62
CA ASP A 658 -17.71 -16.46 56.00
C ASP A 658 -18.76 -17.11 55.07
N HIS A 659 -19.84 -16.42 54.71
CA HIS A 659 -20.82 -16.88 53.72
C HIS A 659 -21.03 -15.83 52.62
N PHE A 660 -20.00 -15.55 51.81
CA PHE A 660 -20.19 -15.08 50.43
C PHE A 660 -18.89 -15.24 49.61
N GLU A 661 -18.61 -16.46 49.14
CA GLU A 661 -18.00 -16.61 47.82
C GLU A 661 -19.14 -16.64 46.80
N PRO A 662 -19.33 -15.61 45.96
CA PRO A 662 -20.05 -15.80 44.72
C PRO A 662 -19.09 -16.48 43.75
N THR A 663 -19.09 -17.80 43.75
CA THR A 663 -18.81 -18.54 42.52
C THR A 663 -20.05 -18.41 41.65
N THR A 664 -19.99 -17.53 40.67
CA THR A 664 -20.90 -17.56 39.52
C THR A 664 -20.06 -17.67 38.25
N GLU A 665 -19.79 -18.91 37.87
CA GLU A 665 -20.09 -19.31 36.49
C GLU A 665 -21.63 -19.32 36.41
N VAL A 666 -22.21 -18.36 35.71
CA VAL A 666 -23.62 -18.41 35.29
C VAL A 666 -23.61 -19.07 33.92
N ASP A 667 -24.25 -20.22 33.82
CA ASP A 667 -24.91 -20.63 32.58
C ASP A 667 -26.42 -20.48 32.80
N ASP A 668 -27.08 -20.10 31.72
CA ASP A 668 -28.40 -19.47 31.63
C ASP A 668 -29.57 -20.22 32.30
N ASP A 669 -30.47 -19.44 32.89
CA ASP A 669 -31.91 -19.35 32.54
C ASP A 669 -32.75 -18.95 33.77
N VAL A 670 -33.23 -17.70 33.80
CA VAL A 670 -34.38 -17.30 34.62
C VAL A 670 -35.45 -16.73 33.70
N LYS A 671 -36.51 -17.51 33.51
CA LYS A 671 -37.85 -16.94 33.30
C LYS A 671 -38.44 -16.52 34.64
N VAL A 672 -39.01 -15.32 34.61
CA VAL A 672 -39.50 -14.52 35.72
C VAL A 672 -40.90 -14.95 36.18
N VAL A 673 -41.21 -14.62 37.44
CA VAL A 673 -42.52 -14.48 38.13
C VAL A 673 -43.15 -15.82 38.56
N GLU A 674 -43.53 -16.10 39.82
CA GLU A 674 -44.36 -15.31 40.74
C GLU A 674 -44.30 -15.87 42.19
N THR A 675 -44.60 -14.99 43.14
CA THR A 675 -44.72 -15.12 44.60
C THR A 675 -45.58 -16.28 45.17
N ALA A 676 -45.16 -16.77 46.35
CA ALA A 676 -45.96 -17.04 47.57
C ALA A 676 -45.79 -18.45 48.21
N GLU A 677 -45.26 -18.42 49.44
CA GLU A 677 -45.73 -19.10 50.67
C GLU A 677 -45.84 -20.65 50.80
N ILE A 678 -45.25 -21.12 51.92
CA ILE A 678 -45.81 -22.03 52.95
C ILE A 678 -45.56 -23.57 52.85
N ILE A 679 -44.71 -24.02 53.79
CA ILE A 679 -44.88 -25.15 54.75
C ILE A 679 -44.68 -26.63 54.30
N GLN A 680 -43.70 -27.24 54.99
CA GLN A 680 -43.51 -28.63 55.45
C GLN A 680 -43.23 -29.79 54.46
N THR A 681 -42.04 -30.37 54.69
CA THR A 681 -41.63 -31.80 54.75
C THR A 681 -42.76 -32.85 54.85
N PRO A 682 -42.54 -34.19 54.63
CA PRO A 682 -41.25 -34.92 54.53
C PRO A 682 -41.17 -36.15 53.57
N ILE A 683 -39.94 -36.68 53.41
CA ILE A 683 -39.54 -38.12 53.36
C ILE A 683 -40.04 -39.00 52.18
N LYS A 684 -39.14 -39.50 51.30
CA LYS A 684 -38.47 -40.83 51.33
C LYS A 684 -37.77 -41.17 49.99
N VAL A 685 -36.45 -41.34 50.11
CA VAL A 685 -35.48 -42.15 49.34
C VAL A 685 -36.00 -43.55 48.90
N PRO A 686 -35.22 -44.39 48.17
CA PRO A 686 -34.31 -44.20 47.03
C PRO A 686 -34.58 -45.28 45.93
N LYS A 687 -33.82 -45.24 44.83
CA LYS A 687 -32.89 -46.32 44.37
C LYS A 687 -32.61 -46.19 42.87
N GLU A 688 -31.34 -45.92 42.53
CA GLU A 688 -30.35 -46.92 42.07
C GLU A 688 -30.75 -47.46 40.68
N THR A 689 -29.91 -47.49 39.64
CA THR A 689 -28.47 -47.77 39.58
C THR A 689 -28.08 -47.54 38.10
N LYS A 690 -26.94 -46.91 37.80
CA LYS A 690 -25.70 -47.54 37.27
C LYS A 690 -25.85 -48.19 35.88
N THR A 691 -24.94 -48.05 34.92
CA THR A 691 -23.65 -47.34 34.75
C THR A 691 -23.29 -47.55 33.27
N ALA A 692 -22.40 -46.69 32.75
CA ALA A 692 -21.26 -47.04 31.88
C ALA A 692 -21.54 -47.66 30.49
N LEU A 693 -20.75 -47.45 29.45
CA LEU A 693 -19.67 -46.54 29.05
C LEU A 693 -19.42 -46.91 27.55
N GLU A 694 -18.57 -46.13 26.89
CA GLU A 694 -17.82 -46.45 25.64
C GLU A 694 -18.42 -46.03 24.28
N GLU A 695 -18.11 -44.78 23.91
CA GLU A 695 -17.08 -44.38 22.93
C GLU A 695 -16.95 -45.04 21.53
N ILE A 696 -16.76 -44.15 20.53
CA ILE A 696 -15.88 -44.20 19.34
C ILE A 696 -16.50 -44.48 17.94
N LYS A 697 -16.48 -43.40 17.12
CA LYS A 697 -16.18 -43.27 15.65
C LYS A 697 -17.14 -43.99 14.66
N THR A 698 -17.45 -43.54 13.44
CA THR A 698 -16.72 -42.78 12.40
C THR A 698 -17.70 -42.49 11.24
N VAL A 699 -17.63 -41.29 10.66
CA VAL A 699 -17.49 -40.96 9.21
C VAL A 699 -18.40 -41.66 8.17
N ALA A 700 -19.19 -40.87 7.42
CA ALA A 700 -19.10 -40.67 5.95
C ALA A 700 -20.45 -40.26 5.34
N HIS A 701 -20.41 -39.19 4.56
CA HIS A 701 -21.51 -38.57 3.82
C HIS A 701 -21.72 -39.23 2.44
N VAL A 702 -22.97 -39.24 1.94
CA VAL A 702 -23.30 -39.41 0.51
C VAL A 702 -24.25 -38.28 0.12
N GLU A 703 -23.85 -37.56 -0.93
CA GLU A 703 -24.51 -36.39 -1.52
C GLU A 703 -25.84 -36.73 -2.22
N GLN A 704 -26.83 -35.82 -2.15
CA GLN A 704 -27.74 -35.53 -3.27
C GLN A 704 -28.09 -34.03 -3.31
N LYS A 705 -27.96 -33.45 -4.52
CA LYS A 705 -28.38 -32.09 -4.90
C LYS A 705 -29.90 -32.05 -5.10
N GLU A 706 -30.55 -31.02 -4.56
CA GLU A 706 -31.84 -30.52 -5.07
C GLU A 706 -31.91 -29.00 -4.90
N GLN A 707 -32.22 -28.28 -6.00
CA GLN A 707 -32.49 -26.84 -6.01
C GLN A 707 -34.00 -26.63 -5.86
N ALA A 708 -34.45 -25.79 -4.92
CA ALA A 708 -35.14 -24.50 -5.18
C ALA A 708 -35.99 -23.96 -4.00
N GLN A 709 -35.86 -22.64 -3.80
CA GLN A 709 -36.78 -21.65 -3.19
C GLN A 709 -36.70 -21.29 -1.69
N PRO A 710 -36.97 -19.99 -1.37
CA PRO A 710 -36.28 -19.25 -0.32
C PRO A 710 -37.03 -19.32 1.00
N MET A 711 -36.35 -19.77 2.04
CA MET A 711 -36.83 -19.64 3.41
C MET A 711 -36.06 -18.49 4.08
N LYS A 712 -36.81 -17.44 4.42
CA LYS A 712 -36.38 -16.41 5.37
C LYS A 712 -36.12 -17.10 6.72
N SER A 713 -34.87 -17.41 7.02
CA SER A 713 -34.41 -17.71 8.37
C SER A 713 -34.00 -16.40 9.06
N PRO A 714 -34.13 -16.31 10.39
CA PRO A 714 -33.83 -15.10 11.13
C PRO A 714 -32.33 -14.82 11.01
N THR A 715 -31.98 -13.61 10.63
CA THR A 715 -30.62 -13.08 10.63
C THR A 715 -30.06 -13.27 12.03
N ARG A 716 -29.13 -14.23 12.19
CA ARG A 716 -28.15 -14.13 13.26
C ARG A 716 -27.27 -12.95 12.86
N GLU A 717 -27.22 -11.92 13.69
CA GLU A 717 -26.25 -10.85 13.55
C GLU A 717 -24.87 -11.51 13.57
N VAL A 718 -24.22 -11.55 12.41
CA VAL A 718 -22.84 -12.02 12.29
C VAL A 718 -22.00 -10.96 12.96
N ASP A 719 -21.19 -11.34 13.96
CA ASP A 719 -20.24 -10.43 14.58
C ASP A 719 -19.17 -10.06 13.53
N VAL A 720 -19.25 -8.81 13.03
CA VAL A 720 -18.36 -8.31 11.96
C VAL A 720 -17.18 -7.53 12.54
N SER A 721 -17.08 -7.40 13.88
CA SER A 721 -16.06 -6.63 14.58
C SER A 721 -14.63 -7.04 14.20
N SER A 722 -14.37 -8.35 14.06
CA SER A 722 -13.07 -8.88 13.64
C SER A 722 -12.64 -8.40 12.25
N TYR A 723 -13.60 -8.31 11.32
CA TYR A 723 -13.34 -7.87 9.95
C TYR A 723 -13.16 -6.35 9.89
N GLU A 724 -13.92 -5.59 10.68
CA GLU A 724 -13.74 -4.14 10.82
C GLU A 724 -12.36 -3.80 11.37
N HIS A 725 -11.93 -4.48 12.43
CA HIS A 725 -10.60 -4.30 13.01
C HIS A 725 -9.49 -4.53 11.98
N LEU A 726 -9.55 -5.65 11.23
CA LEU A 726 -8.57 -5.95 10.19
C LEU A 726 -8.56 -4.89 9.07
N LEU A 727 -9.72 -4.37 8.67
CA LEU A 727 -9.81 -3.33 7.63
C LEU A 727 -9.24 -2.00 8.09
N HIS A 728 -9.47 -1.60 9.33
CA HIS A 728 -8.82 -0.42 9.92
C HIS A 728 -7.31 -0.55 9.95
N VAL A 729 -6.79 -1.74 10.31
CA VAL A 729 -5.35 -2.02 10.33
C VAL A 729 -4.73 -2.01 8.92
N LEU A 730 -5.50 -2.37 7.88
CA LEU A 730 -5.07 -2.31 6.48
C LEU A 730 -5.26 -0.92 5.84
N GLY A 731 -5.81 0.07 6.54
CA GLY A 731 -6.07 1.42 6.00
C GLY A 731 -7.39 1.56 5.21
N LEU A 732 -8.20 0.51 5.10
CA LEU A 732 -9.49 0.49 4.37
C LEU A 732 -10.64 0.99 5.24
N THR A 733 -10.52 2.22 5.72
CA THR A 733 -11.47 2.84 6.68
C THR A 733 -12.86 3.08 6.08
N THR A 734 -12.95 3.38 4.78
CA THR A 734 -14.22 3.59 4.07
C THR A 734 -15.04 2.31 3.97
N GLU A 735 -14.38 1.19 3.72
CA GLU A 735 -14.96 -0.13 3.59
C GLU A 735 -15.33 -0.72 4.95
N ALA A 736 -14.53 -0.47 5.99
CA ALA A 736 -14.86 -0.82 7.38
C ALA A 736 -16.16 -0.15 7.84
N ASN A 737 -16.29 1.17 7.60
CA ASN A 737 -17.49 1.92 7.94
C ASN A 737 -18.74 1.47 7.14
N ALA A 738 -18.55 1.09 5.88
CA ALA A 738 -19.64 0.55 5.05
C ALA A 738 -20.10 -0.85 5.52
N LEU A 739 -19.16 -1.67 6.00
CA LEU A 739 -19.42 -3.00 6.54
C LEU A 739 -20.22 -2.93 7.85
N ALA A 740 -19.84 -2.02 8.75
CA ALA A 740 -20.56 -1.74 10.01
C ALA A 740 -22.00 -1.30 9.79
N GLY A 741 -22.25 -0.53 8.72
CA GLY A 741 -23.57 0.04 8.43
C GLY A 741 -24.52 -0.88 7.64
N THR A 742 -24.00 -1.71 6.74
CA THR A 742 -24.84 -2.46 5.77
C THR A 742 -24.71 -3.98 5.87
N GLY A 743 -23.64 -4.49 6.49
CA GLY A 743 -23.33 -5.93 6.50
C GLY A 743 -23.05 -6.53 5.12
N ASP A 744 -22.93 -5.72 4.05
CA ASP A 744 -22.74 -6.21 2.69
C ASP A 744 -21.26 -6.46 2.38
N VAL A 745 -20.93 -7.75 2.31
CA VAL A 745 -19.59 -8.28 2.03
C VAL A 745 -19.18 -8.09 0.55
N SER A 746 -20.10 -7.72 -0.35
CA SER A 746 -19.84 -7.61 -1.79
C SER A 746 -18.89 -6.47 -2.13
N ASN A 747 -19.05 -5.32 -1.46
CA ASN A 747 -18.17 -4.16 -1.64
C ASN A 747 -16.77 -4.42 -1.09
N LEU A 748 -16.69 -5.04 0.08
CA LEU A 748 -15.46 -5.51 0.71
C LEU A 748 -14.68 -6.48 -0.20
N ARG A 749 -15.38 -7.46 -0.78
CA ARG A 749 -14.78 -8.43 -1.71
C ARG A 749 -14.17 -7.74 -2.93
N ARG A 750 -14.86 -6.73 -3.49
CA ARG A 750 -14.37 -5.98 -4.64
C ARG A 750 -13.13 -5.14 -4.30
N ALA A 751 -13.14 -4.47 -3.15
CA ALA A 751 -12.02 -3.66 -2.68
C ALA A 751 -10.77 -4.52 -2.45
N LEU A 752 -10.89 -5.59 -1.66
CA LEU A 752 -9.77 -6.50 -1.39
C LEU A 752 -9.24 -7.18 -2.66
N ALA A 753 -10.13 -7.59 -3.58
CA ALA A 753 -9.72 -8.21 -4.84
C ALA A 753 -8.94 -7.25 -5.77
N SER A 754 -9.22 -5.94 -5.71
CA SER A 754 -8.49 -4.94 -6.51
C SER A 754 -7.01 -4.83 -6.13
N HIS A 755 -6.68 -5.19 -4.89
CA HIS A 755 -5.31 -5.18 -4.39
C HIS A 755 -4.59 -6.52 -4.53
N VAL A 756 -5.21 -7.58 -5.07
CA VAL A 756 -4.56 -8.89 -5.27
C VAL A 756 -3.76 -8.92 -6.58
N GLY A 757 -2.57 -9.52 -6.57
CA GLY A 757 -1.73 -9.74 -7.75
C GLY A 757 -0.88 -8.55 -8.19
N VAL A 758 -0.65 -7.56 -7.32
CA VAL A 758 0.20 -6.40 -7.63
C VAL A 758 1.69 -6.78 -7.52
N GLU A 759 2.45 -6.56 -8.59
CA GLU A 759 3.91 -6.76 -8.65
C GLU A 759 4.64 -5.45 -8.99
N PRO A 760 5.83 -5.17 -8.43
CA PRO A 760 6.59 -5.97 -7.46
C PRO A 760 6.11 -5.72 -6.01
N ARG A 761 5.69 -6.77 -5.31
CA ARG A 761 5.24 -6.71 -3.90
C ARG A 761 5.50 -8.04 -3.19
N ASP A 762 5.72 -7.99 -1.88
CA ASP A 762 5.93 -9.20 -1.06
C ASP A 762 4.78 -10.20 -1.20
N ILE A 763 5.10 -11.44 -1.56
CA ILE A 763 4.11 -12.53 -1.78
C ILE A 763 3.22 -12.77 -0.55
N ARG A 764 3.70 -12.46 0.66
CA ARG A 764 2.96 -12.66 1.91
C ARG A 764 1.76 -11.73 2.02
N VAL A 765 1.86 -10.51 1.49
CA VAL A 765 0.75 -9.55 1.43
C VAL A 765 -0.33 -10.08 0.49
N ASP A 766 0.08 -10.66 -0.63
CA ASP A 766 -0.85 -11.25 -1.59
C ASP A 766 -1.53 -12.51 -1.03
N ARG A 767 -0.76 -13.35 -0.32
CA ARG A 767 -1.28 -14.53 0.41
C ARG A 767 -2.30 -14.13 1.48
N LEU A 768 -2.03 -13.05 2.22
CA LEU A 768 -2.94 -12.47 3.21
C LEU A 768 -4.26 -12.07 2.55
N LEU A 769 -4.22 -11.28 1.49
CA LEU A 769 -5.44 -10.81 0.81
C LEU A 769 -6.27 -11.98 0.26
N ARG A 770 -5.62 -12.96 -0.38
CA ARG A 770 -6.29 -14.15 -0.92
C ARG A 770 -6.89 -15.03 0.18
N LEU A 771 -6.25 -15.12 1.36
CA LEU A 771 -6.79 -15.82 2.53
C LEU A 771 -7.97 -15.07 3.14
N VAL A 772 -7.88 -13.75 3.32
CA VAL A 772 -8.97 -12.91 3.84
C VAL A 772 -10.21 -13.02 2.94
N LEU A 773 -10.04 -12.98 1.61
CA LEU A 773 -11.13 -13.21 0.64
C LEU A 773 -11.80 -14.58 0.80
N ARG A 774 -11.07 -15.60 1.26
CA ARG A 774 -11.57 -16.96 1.51
C ARG A 774 -12.23 -17.12 2.88
N LEU A 775 -11.89 -16.24 3.82
CA LEU A 775 -12.39 -16.18 5.19
C LEU A 775 -13.55 -15.20 5.38
N LEU A 776 -14.02 -14.54 4.31
CA LEU A 776 -15.23 -13.72 4.35
C LEU A 776 -16.46 -14.53 4.83
N PRO A 777 -17.38 -13.92 5.58
CA PRO A 777 -18.50 -14.64 6.17
C PRO A 777 -19.43 -15.19 5.08
N GLN A 778 -19.87 -16.44 5.26
CA GLN A 778 -20.73 -17.17 4.31
C GLN A 778 -22.14 -17.40 4.86
N ASN A 779 -22.44 -16.87 6.05
CA ASN A 779 -23.66 -17.11 6.83
C ASN A 779 -23.84 -18.59 7.18
N ASP A 780 -22.73 -19.26 7.53
CA ASP A 780 -22.70 -20.68 7.92
C ASP A 780 -22.28 -20.86 9.39
N SER A 781 -22.34 -22.09 9.92
CA SER A 781 -21.93 -22.39 11.29
C SER A 781 -20.43 -22.24 11.56
N ASN A 782 -19.62 -21.96 10.52
CA ASN A 782 -18.17 -21.81 10.63
C ASN A 782 -17.71 -20.36 10.66
N ASP A 783 -18.61 -19.38 10.54
CA ASP A 783 -18.25 -17.95 10.52
C ASP A 783 -17.54 -17.50 11.80
N SER A 784 -17.88 -18.08 12.96
CA SER A 784 -17.15 -17.83 14.23
C SER A 784 -15.70 -18.34 14.19
N ASN A 785 -15.43 -19.43 13.48
CA ASN A 785 -14.05 -19.90 13.29
C ASN A 785 -13.31 -19.01 12.28
N ARG A 786 -14.00 -18.51 11.24
CA ARG A 786 -13.41 -17.57 10.27
C ARG A 786 -13.06 -16.24 10.93
N SER A 787 -13.90 -15.71 11.82
CA SER A 787 -13.64 -14.46 12.54
C SER A 787 -12.41 -14.59 13.44
N GLN A 788 -12.26 -15.69 14.19
CA GLN A 788 -11.05 -15.96 15.00
C GLN A 788 -9.76 -16.00 14.17
N MET A 789 -9.82 -16.55 12.95
CA MET A 789 -8.68 -16.56 12.03
C MET A 789 -8.35 -15.16 11.51
N ILE A 790 -9.38 -14.35 11.25
CA ILE A 790 -9.25 -12.95 10.84
C ILE A 790 -8.64 -12.10 11.97
N ASP A 791 -9.07 -12.29 13.22
CA ASP A 791 -8.46 -11.63 14.39
C ASP A 791 -6.99 -12.01 14.54
N SER A 792 -6.68 -13.30 14.35
CA SER A 792 -5.30 -13.80 14.41
C SER A 792 -4.41 -13.15 13.32
N ILE A 793 -4.96 -12.92 12.12
CA ILE A 793 -4.27 -12.15 11.06
C ILE A 793 -4.14 -10.68 11.47
N GLY A 794 -5.24 -10.05 11.92
CA GLY A 794 -5.30 -8.65 12.34
C GLY A 794 -4.25 -8.30 13.39
N ASN A 795 -4.02 -9.19 14.36
CA ASN A 795 -3.02 -9.02 15.42
C ASN A 795 -1.56 -9.05 14.92
N VAL A 796 -1.28 -9.63 13.75
CA VAL A 796 0.09 -9.80 13.22
C VAL A 796 0.44 -8.72 12.18
N VAL A 797 -0.57 -8.18 11.49
CA VAL A 797 -0.37 -7.12 10.48
C VAL A 797 0.39 -5.90 11.01
N PRO A 798 0.14 -5.36 12.22
CA PRO A 798 0.89 -4.22 12.75
C PRO A 798 2.39 -4.50 12.89
N LYS A 799 2.76 -5.70 13.32
CA LYS A 799 4.18 -6.12 13.43
C LYS A 799 4.84 -6.20 12.07
N TYR A 800 4.12 -6.72 11.07
CA TYR A 800 4.61 -6.74 9.70
C TYR A 800 4.75 -5.32 9.13
N ASN A 801 3.78 -4.45 9.37
CA ASN A 801 3.83 -3.06 8.91
C ASN A 801 5.02 -2.29 9.53
N GLN A 802 5.28 -2.49 10.83
CA GLN A 802 6.48 -1.99 11.49
C GLN A 802 7.76 -2.48 10.82
N TRP A 803 7.83 -3.77 10.46
CA TRP A 803 8.97 -4.32 9.73
C TRP A 803 9.16 -3.69 8.33
N VAL A 804 8.06 -3.46 7.60
CA VAL A 804 8.09 -2.76 6.30
C VAL A 804 8.62 -1.34 6.46
N ARG A 805 8.12 -0.60 7.45
CA ARG A 805 8.55 0.75 7.77
C ARG A 805 10.04 0.82 8.12
N MET A 806 10.52 -0.03 9.03
CA MET A 806 11.94 -0.10 9.39
C MET A 806 12.84 -0.38 8.17
N ARG A 807 12.36 -1.21 7.22
CA ARG A 807 13.08 -1.53 5.97
C ARG A 807 13.09 -0.37 4.97
N LEU A 808 12.02 0.40 4.89
CA LEU A 808 11.96 1.62 4.08
C LEU A 808 12.87 2.70 4.68
N GLU A 809 12.83 2.90 5.99
CA GLU A 809 13.68 3.86 6.72
C GLU A 809 15.17 3.53 6.56
N ALA A 810 15.56 2.25 6.69
CA ALA A 810 16.94 1.79 6.46
C ALA A 810 17.43 2.01 5.01
N ARG A 811 16.52 2.32 4.08
CA ARG A 811 16.80 2.63 2.67
C ARG A 811 16.64 4.11 2.35
N HIS A 812 16.49 4.96 3.38
CA HIS A 812 16.20 6.39 3.24
C HIS A 812 14.92 6.67 2.43
N MET A 813 13.93 5.78 2.53
CA MET A 813 12.59 5.97 1.96
C MET A 813 11.58 6.16 3.10
N GLY A 814 10.76 7.21 3.03
CA GLY A 814 9.71 7.46 4.02
C GLY A 814 8.54 6.49 3.87
N ALA A 815 8.03 5.98 4.99
CA ALA A 815 6.74 5.28 5.05
C ALA A 815 5.60 6.30 4.90
N SER A 816 4.63 5.98 4.07
CA SER A 816 3.43 6.78 3.79
C SER A 816 2.35 6.65 4.85
N GLY A 817 2.40 5.59 5.68
CA GLY A 817 1.36 5.29 6.67
C GLY A 817 0.20 4.46 6.12
N ASP A 818 0.09 4.29 4.80
CA ASP A 818 -0.81 3.32 4.16
C ASP A 818 -0.08 1.98 3.97
N PHE A 819 -0.69 0.91 4.49
CA PHE A 819 -0.18 -0.45 4.39
C PHE A 819 0.09 -0.90 2.96
N PHE A 820 -0.82 -0.61 2.02
CA PHE A 820 -0.68 -1.10 0.64
C PHE A 820 0.36 -0.32 -0.15
N GLU A 821 0.42 1.00 0.05
CA GLU A 821 1.45 1.84 -0.55
C GLU A 821 2.83 1.49 -0.02
N ASP A 822 2.99 1.31 1.29
CA ASP A 822 4.27 0.97 1.90
C ASP A 822 4.77 -0.41 1.46
N ALA A 823 3.87 -1.40 1.35
CA ALA A 823 4.20 -2.71 0.80
C ALA A 823 4.66 -2.65 -0.67
N ALA A 824 4.00 -1.84 -1.50
CA ALA A 824 4.37 -1.65 -2.91
C ALA A 824 5.69 -0.87 -3.07
N ARG A 825 5.88 0.20 -2.29
CA ARG A 825 7.11 1.00 -2.26
C ARG A 825 8.30 0.15 -1.83
N LEU A 826 8.14 -0.68 -0.80
CA LEU A 826 9.19 -1.61 -0.37
C LEU A 826 9.49 -2.65 -1.46
N GLY A 827 8.47 -3.18 -2.14
CA GLY A 827 8.64 -4.10 -3.26
C GLY A 827 9.45 -3.48 -4.40
N MET A 828 9.13 -2.24 -4.81
CA MET A 828 9.90 -1.50 -5.81
C MET A 828 11.35 -1.24 -5.35
N ALA A 829 11.55 -0.87 -4.09
CA ALA A 829 12.86 -0.62 -3.51
C ALA A 829 13.74 -1.89 -3.47
N LEU A 830 13.16 -3.02 -3.08
CA LEU A 830 13.84 -4.32 -3.05
C LEU A 830 14.16 -4.85 -4.44
N ASN A 831 13.32 -4.56 -5.45
CA ASN A 831 13.57 -4.92 -6.83
C ASN A 831 14.74 -4.11 -7.43
N ARG A 832 14.84 -2.81 -7.07
CA ARG A 832 15.94 -1.94 -7.52
C ARG A 832 17.27 -2.25 -6.83
N THR A 833 17.27 -2.46 -5.51
CA THR A 833 18.47 -2.77 -4.73
C THR A 833 18.21 -3.92 -3.76
N PRO A 834 18.50 -5.18 -4.13
CA PRO A 834 18.33 -6.30 -3.23
C PRO A 834 19.22 -6.11 -1.99
N GLY A 835 18.62 -6.09 -0.80
CA GLY A 835 19.36 -5.89 0.45
C GLY A 835 20.22 -7.11 0.81
N PRO A 836 21.22 -6.93 1.70
CA PRO A 836 21.96 -8.06 2.27
C PRO A 836 21.02 -8.96 3.09
N GLY A 837 21.03 -10.26 2.83
CA GLY A 837 20.20 -11.26 3.51
C GLY A 837 19.29 -12.09 2.60
N VAL A 838 18.30 -12.76 3.19
CA VAL A 838 17.32 -13.58 2.45
C VAL A 838 16.49 -12.69 1.54
N ARG A 839 16.44 -13.02 0.24
CA ARG A 839 15.62 -12.30 -0.73
C ARG A 839 14.15 -12.49 -0.41
N VAL A 840 13.42 -11.38 -0.34
CA VAL A 840 11.96 -11.39 -0.25
C VAL A 840 11.42 -11.74 -1.65
N PRO A 841 10.52 -12.72 -1.78
CA PRO A 841 9.85 -13.01 -3.05
C PRO A 841 8.87 -11.87 -3.39
N LEU A 842 9.04 -11.27 -4.57
CA LEU A 842 8.30 -10.07 -5.02
C LEU A 842 7.27 -10.35 -6.13
N GLN A 843 6.85 -11.61 -6.28
CA GLN A 843 5.91 -12.08 -7.29
C GLN A 843 4.52 -12.25 -6.66
N ALA A 844 3.49 -12.25 -7.51
CA ALA A 844 2.12 -12.57 -7.12
C ALA A 844 2.03 -13.99 -6.55
N ASP A 845 1.13 -14.19 -5.57
CA ASP A 845 0.88 -15.53 -5.04
C ASP A 845 0.10 -16.35 -6.07
N VAL A 846 0.69 -17.45 -6.54
CA VAL A 846 0.06 -18.42 -7.46
C VAL A 846 -0.23 -19.74 -6.75
N GLU A 847 0.18 -19.90 -5.48
CA GLU A 847 0.00 -21.14 -4.75
C GLU A 847 -1.50 -21.38 -4.47
N PRO A 848 -2.05 -22.57 -4.77
CA PRO A 848 -3.46 -22.86 -4.55
C PRO A 848 -3.83 -22.72 -3.06
N LEU A 849 -5.01 -22.17 -2.80
CA LEU A 849 -5.60 -22.10 -1.47
C LEU A 849 -6.66 -23.18 -1.29
N PRO A 850 -6.85 -23.69 -0.06
CA PRO A 850 -7.88 -24.68 0.22
C PRO A 850 -9.30 -24.17 -0.11
N GLU A 851 -10.23 -25.12 -0.25
CA GLU A 851 -11.64 -24.80 -0.38
C GLU A 851 -12.18 -24.07 0.84
N SER A 852 -13.12 -23.13 0.66
CA SER A 852 -13.67 -22.34 1.77
C SER A 852 -14.38 -23.19 2.82
N THR A 853 -14.74 -24.42 2.49
CA THR A 853 -15.37 -25.43 3.35
C THR A 853 -14.37 -26.16 4.25
N ASN A 854 -13.07 -26.18 3.90
CA ASN A 854 -12.07 -26.94 4.65
C ASN A 854 -11.38 -26.07 5.72
N MET A 855 -12.06 -25.91 6.86
CA MET A 855 -11.60 -25.06 7.97
C MET A 855 -10.25 -25.50 8.57
N LYS A 856 -9.95 -26.80 8.59
CA LYS A 856 -8.68 -27.30 9.14
C LYS A 856 -7.48 -26.89 8.29
N GLU A 857 -7.60 -26.99 6.97
CA GLU A 857 -6.54 -26.56 6.05
C GLU A 857 -6.43 -25.04 6.03
N LEU A 858 -7.55 -24.30 6.04
CA LEU A 858 -7.51 -22.84 6.18
C LEU A 858 -6.80 -22.41 7.46
N HIS A 859 -6.99 -23.11 8.58
CA HIS A 859 -6.31 -22.81 9.84
C HIS A 859 -4.81 -23.00 9.71
N LEU A 860 -4.38 -24.12 9.12
CA LEU A 860 -2.97 -24.39 8.87
C LEU A 860 -2.34 -23.32 7.96
N HIS A 861 -3.03 -22.89 6.90
CA HIS A 861 -2.53 -21.82 6.01
C HIS A 861 -2.50 -20.46 6.71
N THR A 862 -3.45 -20.17 7.60
CA THR A 862 -3.48 -18.96 8.43
C THR A 862 -2.31 -18.94 9.42
N GLU A 863 -2.06 -20.04 10.13
CA GLU A 863 -0.89 -20.15 11.03
C GLU A 863 0.44 -20.05 10.29
N ARG A 864 0.57 -20.68 9.12
CA ARG A 864 1.76 -20.55 8.28
C ARG A 864 1.99 -19.11 7.84
N LEU A 865 0.92 -18.39 7.46
CA LEU A 865 1.01 -16.97 7.13
C LEU A 865 1.50 -16.17 8.35
N ILE A 866 0.88 -16.37 9.52
CA ILE A 866 1.24 -15.70 10.78
C ILE A 866 2.72 -15.93 11.11
N GLN A 867 3.19 -17.19 11.07
CA GLN A 867 4.59 -17.54 11.30
C GLN A 867 5.53 -16.88 10.28
N SER A 868 5.12 -16.79 9.01
CA SER A 868 5.92 -16.15 7.96
C SER A 868 5.96 -14.62 8.06
N MET A 869 4.94 -13.99 8.66
CA MET A 869 4.85 -12.54 8.87
C MET A 869 5.51 -12.10 10.18
N ALA A 870 5.65 -13.02 11.16
CA ALA A 870 6.40 -12.82 12.40
C ALA A 870 7.92 -12.88 12.16
N LEU A 871 8.46 -11.86 11.48
CA LEU A 871 9.88 -11.75 11.20
C LEU A 871 10.65 -11.17 12.41
N PRO A 872 11.87 -11.66 12.71
CA PRO A 872 12.74 -11.01 13.68
C PRO A 872 13.13 -9.60 13.19
N ALA A 873 13.31 -8.67 14.14
CA ALA A 873 13.83 -7.34 13.86
C ALA A 873 15.10 -7.47 13.01
N ALA A 874 15.17 -6.72 11.91
CA ALA A 874 16.19 -6.88 10.90
C ALA A 874 17.60 -6.80 11.52
N GLY A 875 18.28 -7.93 11.58
CA GLY A 875 19.71 -8.00 11.87
C GLY A 875 20.47 -7.34 10.72
N GLY A 876 21.05 -6.17 11.01
CA GLY A 876 21.81 -5.37 10.07
C GLY A 876 21.86 -3.88 10.44
N ILE A 877 22.02 -3.57 11.73
CA ILE A 877 22.53 -2.26 12.17
C ILE A 877 23.98 -2.51 12.57
N ASN A 878 24.87 -2.36 11.58
CA ASN A 878 26.23 -1.84 11.65
C ASN A 878 26.71 -1.57 10.23
#